data_AF-A0A672S2Y3-F1
#
_entry.id   AF-A0A672S2Y3-F1
#
_cell.length_a   1.000
_cell.length_b   1.000
_cell.length_c   1.000
_cell.angle_alpha   90.00
_cell.angle_beta   90.00
_cell.angle_gamma   90.00
#
_symmetry.space_group_name_H-M   'P 1'
#
loop_
_entity.id
_entity.type
_entity.pdbx_description
1 polymer ?
#
loop_
_entity_poly.entity_id
_entity_poly.type
_entity_poly.pdbx_seq_one_letter_code
_entity_poly.pdbx_strand_id
1 'polypeptide(L)'
;MYCIKLKEFSVLLLLLFFFTGVLPVFAAIQGNDITVKSYKVESRITSRFAHTTVKSSVVNSGPNAQSIGFNVEIPKRAFINNFTMNVNGITFTGSVKEKSVARNLYAQARARGKAAGIVRTNSQAMETFRTEVHVPPGSKVEFELHYQEMMQRKLGVYQHTLHLQPGRLVPLLQVDVYIFEPKGIKFVTASNTLGEQFSDLTKITHTKEKAHIVFKPTLQQQRKCENCTESAVDGVFTVKYDVERESNAGELQVSDGHFVQFFAPSDLSPLSKNIVFVIDVSGSMWGLKMKQTVEAMKAILDDLSMDDYFSIIDFNHNVRCWNEDLVQASSIQVNEAKKYIQSIKPNGGTNINEALLRAVQMLLRASNQGLIDPRSVSMIILVSDGDPTVGEIKLSTIQKNVKRVMREEFSLYSLGIGFDVDFDFLERIAMDNRGIAQRIYANHDAADQLKTFYSQVSSPLLRTIAIHFPENAVNNMTQNRFDKFFHGSELIVAGKLQPSDLTTLQSLTTASAANMDLNIKTEADIHGLDSVLSTHQHSFTGFARQMWAYITVNQLLAERSLAPTANKKRRITQRIMALAVEHQFVTPFTAMLVEGHDQGGTERLIADSPRDSKHGCCSTTAPLSGPHQLLYANPQWIQPTYAPTQEATGTLESTIITSVDNDPHFIIHLPKSNMDICFNIDSKPGHILNLISDPGTGVTINGQLVGSKKMKNNKIDTYFGTISIYSKTHGVQVIVGTNRIDLMEGRNNHSFSWGATAELVLDRYKKNKCTTANITNMGISNLMVLLHRVWKKHPVQVDFLGIYMSSDNKYSTRVHGLIGQFAQEPELKVYGVHEGADPKKKEATMEVKGNKVAVTRGWQKDYRRDKKRGSDVYCWFIHNSGKGFIDGSYTSYILPQLDSFLTAI
;
A
#
# COMPACT_ATOMS: atom_id res chain seq x y z
N MET A 1 76.91 31.33 -18.61
CA MET A 1 75.67 30.68 -19.10
C MET A 1 74.86 30.27 -17.87
N TYR A 2 73.63 30.72 -17.60
CA TYR A 2 72.41 30.89 -18.43
C TYR A 2 71.75 29.57 -18.87
N CYS A 3 70.42 29.54 -18.73
CA CYS A 3 69.47 28.46 -19.05
C CYS A 3 69.63 27.14 -18.26
N ILE A 4 68.92 27.03 -17.14
CA ILE A 4 67.82 26.06 -16.85
C ILE A 4 67.28 26.38 -15.43
N LYS A 5 66.26 27.23 -15.34
CA LYS A 5 65.40 27.45 -14.14
C LYS A 5 64.28 28.48 -14.42
N LEU A 6 63.33 28.13 -15.31
CA LEU A 6 62.19 29.04 -15.63
C LEU A 6 60.94 28.36 -16.22
N LYS A 7 60.79 27.03 -16.14
CA LYS A 7 59.62 26.31 -16.68
C LYS A 7 58.62 25.77 -15.65
N GLU A 8 59.02 25.52 -14.40
CA GLU A 8 58.14 24.88 -13.40
C GLU A 8 57.12 25.86 -12.79
N PHE A 9 57.46 27.13 -12.62
CA PHE A 9 56.57 28.13 -12.00
C PHE A 9 55.37 28.55 -12.86
N SER A 10 55.44 28.40 -14.20
CA SER A 10 54.36 28.83 -15.10
C SER A 10 53.23 27.79 -15.21
N VAL A 11 53.56 26.49 -15.15
CA VAL A 11 52.57 25.40 -15.24
C VAL A 11 51.69 25.34 -13.99
N LEU A 12 52.27 25.57 -12.81
CA LEU A 12 51.52 25.57 -11.55
C LEU A 12 50.48 26.71 -11.47
N LEU A 13 50.80 27.88 -12.03
CA LEU A 13 49.90 29.04 -12.07
C LEU A 13 48.74 28.83 -13.07
N LEU A 14 48.99 28.15 -14.19
CA LEU A 14 47.96 27.81 -15.18
C LEU A 14 46.99 26.73 -14.68
N LEU A 15 47.46 25.76 -13.89
CA LEU A 15 46.60 24.74 -13.28
C LEU A 15 45.66 25.32 -12.20
N LEU A 16 46.10 26.35 -11.46
CA LEU A 16 45.24 27.06 -10.50
C LEU A 16 44.08 27.83 -11.15
N PHE A 17 44.25 28.32 -12.38
CA PHE A 17 43.18 29.06 -13.09
C PHE A 17 42.10 28.17 -13.73
N PHE A 18 42.34 26.87 -13.92
CA PHE A 18 41.31 25.94 -14.44
C PHE A 18 40.46 25.27 -13.36
N PHE A 19 40.85 25.33 -12.08
CA PHE A 19 40.07 24.78 -10.96
C PHE A 19 39.11 25.78 -10.30
N THR A 20 39.09 27.04 -10.74
CA THR A 20 38.08 28.05 -10.33
C THR A 20 36.84 28.07 -11.24
N GLY A 21 36.72 27.08 -12.13
CA GLY A 21 35.47 26.76 -12.83
C GLY A 21 34.42 26.23 -11.87
N VAL A 22 33.81 27.12 -11.08
CA VAL A 22 32.69 26.81 -10.19
C VAL A 22 31.57 26.17 -11.00
N LEU A 23 31.35 24.86 -10.78
CA LEU A 23 30.15 24.19 -11.25
C LEU A 23 28.94 25.00 -10.75
N PRO A 24 28.05 25.47 -11.65
CA PRO A 24 27.02 26.42 -11.27
C PRO A 24 26.12 25.80 -10.20
N VAL A 25 26.22 26.33 -8.99
CA VAL A 25 25.50 25.83 -7.81
C VAL A 25 24.02 25.77 -8.14
N PHE A 26 23.39 24.63 -7.85
CA PHE A 26 21.97 24.47 -8.15
C PHE A 26 21.18 25.45 -7.30
N ALA A 27 20.42 26.32 -7.96
CA ALA A 27 19.57 27.29 -7.30
C ALA A 27 18.20 27.26 -7.97
N ALA A 28 17.15 27.17 -7.15
CA ALA A 28 15.78 27.17 -7.61
C ALA A 28 15.37 28.51 -8.24
N ILE A 29 16.03 29.62 -7.87
CA ILE A 29 15.84 30.94 -8.48
C ILE A 29 17.19 31.52 -8.91
N GLN A 30 17.45 31.52 -10.22
CA GLN A 30 18.67 32.02 -10.86
C GLN A 30 18.46 33.41 -11.49
N GLY A 31 19.55 34.17 -11.55
CA GLY A 31 19.59 35.60 -11.91
C GLY A 31 20.40 36.37 -10.86
N ASN A 32 21.01 37.49 -11.27
CA ASN A 32 21.98 38.20 -10.44
C ASN A 32 21.25 39.09 -9.43
N ASP A 33 20.89 40.29 -9.86
CA ASP A 33 20.30 41.36 -9.04
C ASP A 33 18.80 41.16 -8.82
N ILE A 34 18.40 40.01 -8.26
CA ILE A 34 17.00 39.65 -8.06
C ILE A 34 16.68 39.32 -6.61
N THR A 35 15.50 39.77 -6.16
CA THR A 35 15.01 39.56 -4.79
C THR A 35 13.84 38.57 -4.79
N VAL A 36 14.04 37.40 -4.18
CA VAL A 36 12.95 36.45 -3.91
C VAL A 36 12.17 36.95 -2.69
N LYS A 37 10.89 37.26 -2.87
CA LYS A 37 9.98 37.74 -1.82
C LYS A 37 9.38 36.58 -1.02
N SER A 38 9.09 35.46 -1.69
CA SER A 38 8.55 34.24 -1.06
C SER A 38 8.97 32.98 -1.82
N TYR A 39 9.15 31.89 -1.09
CA TYR A 39 9.39 30.54 -1.62
C TYR A 39 8.55 29.56 -0.78
N LYS A 40 7.51 28.99 -1.39
CA LYS A 40 6.56 28.12 -0.71
C LYS A 40 6.51 26.75 -1.37
N VAL A 41 6.55 25.69 -0.56
CA VAL A 41 6.33 24.32 -1.02
C VAL A 41 5.18 23.73 -0.22
N GLU A 42 4.05 23.48 -0.87
CA GLU A 42 2.87 22.87 -0.26
C GLU A 42 2.65 21.49 -0.88
N SER A 43 2.63 20.44 -0.05
CA SER A 43 2.31 19.07 -0.49
C SER A 43 1.05 18.57 0.19
N ARG A 44 0.14 17.99 -0.59
CA ARG A 44 -1.11 17.38 -0.12
C ARG A 44 -1.09 15.90 -0.47
N ILE A 45 -1.03 15.05 0.55
CA ILE A 45 -1.00 13.60 0.42
C ILE A 45 -2.40 13.09 0.81
N THR A 46 -3.10 12.46 -0.14
CA THR A 46 -4.40 11.82 0.07
C THR A 46 -4.30 10.38 -0.40
N SER A 47 -4.51 9.41 0.51
CA SER A 47 -4.47 7.97 0.18
C SER A 47 -3.25 7.58 -0.67
N ARG A 48 -2.05 7.85 -0.14
CA ARG A 48 -0.74 7.59 -0.77
C ARG A 48 -0.49 8.33 -2.10
N PHE A 49 -1.36 9.27 -2.50
CA PHE A 49 -1.15 10.10 -3.68
C PHE A 49 -0.77 11.53 -3.26
N ALA A 50 0.43 11.97 -3.62
CA ALA A 50 0.96 13.29 -3.29
C ALA A 50 0.74 14.27 -4.45
N HIS A 51 0.18 15.44 -4.15
CA HIS A 51 0.13 16.59 -5.06
C HIS A 51 0.94 17.74 -4.42
N THR A 52 2.09 18.05 -5.02
CA THR A 52 2.98 19.11 -4.53
C THR A 52 2.91 20.33 -5.44
N THR A 53 2.94 21.51 -4.81
CA THR A 53 2.96 22.81 -5.48
C THR A 53 4.16 23.63 -4.96
N VAL A 54 5.03 24.07 -5.86
CA VAL A 54 6.17 24.94 -5.57
C VAL A 54 5.89 26.32 -6.14
N LYS A 55 5.76 27.32 -5.26
CA LYS A 55 5.50 28.73 -5.63
C LYS A 55 6.67 29.62 -5.25
N SER A 56 7.10 30.48 -6.16
CA SER A 56 8.12 31.51 -5.90
C SER A 56 7.68 32.87 -6.44
N SER A 57 7.89 33.94 -5.67
CA SER A 57 7.61 35.32 -6.07
C SER A 57 8.93 36.09 -6.07
N VAL A 58 9.29 36.68 -7.20
CA VAL A 58 10.60 37.24 -7.51
C VAL A 58 10.45 38.63 -8.09
N VAL A 59 11.39 39.53 -7.79
CA VAL A 59 11.48 40.86 -8.40
C VAL A 59 12.85 41.03 -9.06
N ASN A 60 12.88 41.55 -10.29
CA ASN A 60 14.11 42.09 -10.87
C ASN A 60 14.45 43.40 -10.16
N SER A 61 15.41 43.34 -9.24
CA SER A 61 15.85 44.48 -8.43
C SER A 61 17.05 45.23 -9.05
N GLY A 62 17.57 44.73 -10.17
CA GLY A 62 18.69 45.32 -10.90
C GLY A 62 18.27 46.47 -11.82
N PRO A 63 19.24 47.32 -12.24
CA PRO A 63 18.99 48.44 -13.14
C PRO A 63 18.77 48.03 -14.61
N ASN A 64 19.05 46.77 -14.96
CA ASN A 64 19.02 46.24 -16.32
C ASN A 64 17.94 45.16 -16.51
N ALA A 65 17.52 44.95 -17.76
CA ALA A 65 16.74 43.77 -18.12
C ALA A 65 17.61 42.52 -17.97
N GLN A 66 17.07 41.48 -17.32
CA GLN A 66 17.81 40.23 -17.09
C GLN A 66 16.87 39.02 -17.19
N SER A 67 17.47 37.84 -17.40
CA SER A 67 16.76 36.57 -17.30
C SER A 67 16.61 36.12 -15.86
N ILE A 68 15.42 35.64 -15.52
CA ILE A 68 15.15 34.96 -14.26
C ILE A 68 14.88 33.48 -14.56
N GLY A 69 15.74 32.61 -14.03
CA GLY A 69 15.58 31.16 -14.12
C GLY A 69 14.80 30.61 -12.92
N PHE A 70 13.86 29.70 -13.17
CA PHE A 70 13.18 28.92 -12.14
C PHE A 70 13.44 27.43 -12.37
N ASN A 71 14.10 26.80 -11.40
CA ASN A 71 14.50 25.40 -11.43
C ASN A 71 13.88 24.67 -10.23
N VAL A 72 13.44 23.42 -10.42
CA VAL A 72 12.96 22.56 -9.32
C VAL A 72 13.41 21.13 -9.59
N GLU A 73 13.99 20.46 -8.61
CA GLU A 73 14.23 19.02 -8.67
C GLU A 73 12.97 18.28 -8.21
N ILE A 74 12.38 17.48 -9.10
CA ILE A 74 11.21 16.66 -8.79
C ILE A 74 11.59 15.17 -8.80
N PRO A 75 10.94 14.32 -7.97
CA PRO A 75 11.16 12.88 -8.01
C PRO A 75 10.95 12.34 -9.43
N LYS A 76 11.79 11.41 -9.91
CA LYS A 76 11.64 10.78 -11.25
C LYS A 76 10.28 10.10 -11.49
N ARG A 77 9.54 9.85 -10.41
CA ARG A 77 8.21 9.22 -10.40
C ARG A 77 7.07 10.22 -10.23
N ALA A 78 7.38 11.51 -10.10
CA ALA A 78 6.40 12.56 -10.20
C ALA A 78 6.17 12.93 -11.67
N PHE A 79 4.92 13.25 -12.04
CA PHE A 79 4.63 13.91 -13.30
C PHE A 79 4.20 15.36 -13.04
N ILE A 80 4.77 16.28 -13.83
CA ILE A 80 4.33 17.68 -13.89
C ILE A 80 2.91 17.69 -14.47
N ASN A 81 1.94 18.23 -13.73
CA ASN A 81 0.54 18.31 -14.13
C ASN A 81 0.12 19.71 -14.58
N ASN A 82 0.71 20.77 -14.00
CA ASN A 82 0.46 22.16 -14.40
C ASN A 82 1.68 23.04 -14.06
N PHE A 83 1.88 24.10 -14.82
CA PHE A 83 2.82 25.18 -14.51
C PHE A 83 2.21 26.52 -14.92
N THR A 84 2.26 27.51 -14.05
CA THR A 84 1.84 28.88 -14.37
C THR A 84 2.94 29.87 -14.03
N MET A 85 3.01 30.94 -14.82
CA MET A 85 3.96 32.03 -14.67
C MET A 85 3.23 33.35 -14.86
N ASN A 86 3.23 34.21 -13.86
CA ASN A 86 2.69 35.57 -13.95
C ASN A 86 3.84 36.57 -14.07
N VAL A 87 3.84 37.39 -15.12
CA VAL A 87 4.82 38.47 -15.32
C VAL A 87 4.08 39.79 -15.38
N ASN A 88 4.27 40.64 -14.36
CA ASN A 88 3.65 41.98 -14.28
C ASN A 88 2.11 41.99 -14.49
N GLY A 89 1.41 40.90 -14.14
CA GLY A 89 -0.04 40.73 -14.30
C GLY A 89 -0.47 39.85 -15.48
N ILE A 90 0.44 39.54 -16.42
CA ILE A 90 0.17 38.66 -17.56
C ILE A 90 0.43 37.21 -17.15
N THR A 91 -0.61 36.37 -17.18
CA THR A 91 -0.50 34.95 -16.82
C THR A 91 -0.27 34.08 -18.05
N PHE A 92 0.82 33.31 -18.01
CA PHE A 92 1.14 32.24 -18.94
C PHE A 92 0.83 30.89 -18.28
N THR A 93 0.21 29.98 -19.02
CA THR A 93 -0.23 28.67 -18.53
C THR A 93 0.37 27.55 -19.37
N GLY A 94 0.93 26.55 -18.69
CA GLY A 94 1.43 25.31 -19.27
C GLY A 94 0.29 24.36 -19.60
N SER A 95 0.24 23.89 -20.84
CA SER A 95 -0.64 22.79 -21.26
C SER A 95 0.17 21.63 -21.83
N VAL A 96 -0.17 20.41 -21.44
CA VAL A 96 0.48 19.20 -21.97
C VAL A 96 -0.11 18.87 -23.33
N LYS A 97 0.77 18.82 -24.34
CA LYS A 97 0.45 18.43 -25.72
C LYS A 97 1.40 17.32 -26.19
N GLU A 98 1.15 16.76 -27.37
CA GLU A 98 2.09 15.82 -28.00
C GLU A 98 3.48 16.47 -28.20
N LYS A 99 4.56 15.72 -28.01
CA LYS A 99 5.94 16.25 -28.06
C LYS A 99 6.36 16.77 -29.44
N SER A 100 5.73 16.28 -30.51
CA SER A 100 5.80 16.78 -31.88
C SER A 100 5.07 18.13 -32.01
N VAL A 101 3.80 18.17 -31.62
CA VAL A 101 2.92 19.35 -31.71
C VAL A 101 3.46 20.50 -30.86
N ALA A 102 3.86 20.25 -29.61
CA ALA A 102 4.46 21.23 -28.72
C ALA A 102 5.74 21.84 -29.31
N ARG A 103 6.62 21.05 -29.94
CA ARG A 103 7.82 21.56 -30.63
C ARG A 103 7.47 22.44 -31.82
N ASN A 104 6.48 22.05 -32.62
CA ASN A 104 6.05 22.81 -33.79
C ASN A 104 5.40 24.14 -33.39
N LEU A 105 4.52 24.14 -32.37
CA LEU A 105 3.89 25.35 -31.84
C LEU A 105 4.92 26.28 -31.18
N TYR A 106 5.85 25.75 -30.38
CA TYR A 106 6.98 26.52 -29.83
C TYR A 106 7.82 27.19 -30.93
N ALA A 107 8.14 26.45 -32.00
CA ALA A 107 8.89 27.00 -33.14
C ALA A 107 8.10 28.08 -33.89
N GLN A 108 6.79 27.88 -34.11
CA GLN A 108 5.91 28.90 -34.71
C GLN A 108 5.75 30.14 -33.83
N ALA A 109 5.65 29.97 -32.51
CA ALA A 109 5.58 31.07 -31.56
C ALA A 109 6.86 31.91 -31.63
N ARG A 110 8.04 31.26 -31.46
CA ARG A 110 9.35 31.91 -31.57
C ARG A 110 9.55 32.61 -32.92
N ALA A 111 9.12 32.01 -34.03
CA ALA A 111 9.21 32.61 -35.36
C ALA A 111 8.26 33.81 -35.57
N ARG A 112 7.20 33.93 -34.74
CA ARG A 112 6.27 35.07 -34.70
C ARG A 112 6.59 36.06 -33.58
N GLY A 113 7.75 35.93 -32.92
CA GLY A 113 8.14 36.71 -31.74
C GLY A 113 7.34 36.41 -30.47
N LYS A 114 6.35 35.51 -30.52
CA LYS A 114 5.43 35.22 -29.41
C LYS A 114 6.15 34.58 -28.22
N ALA A 115 5.69 34.96 -27.04
CA ALA A 115 5.95 34.28 -25.78
C ALA A 115 5.64 32.78 -25.87
N ALA A 116 6.65 31.92 -25.66
CA ALA A 116 6.44 30.49 -25.48
C ALA A 116 7.58 29.86 -24.68
N GLY A 117 7.24 28.94 -23.77
CA GLY A 117 8.19 28.06 -23.08
C GLY A 117 7.93 26.59 -23.41
N ILE A 118 8.97 25.75 -23.46
CA ILE A 118 8.84 24.31 -23.68
C ILE A 118 9.63 23.50 -22.64
N VAL A 119 8.90 22.82 -21.76
CA VAL A 119 9.47 22.00 -20.69
C VAL A 119 9.94 20.66 -21.25
N ARG A 120 11.06 20.15 -20.75
CA ARG A 120 11.64 18.85 -21.12
C ARG A 120 12.11 18.12 -19.88
N THR A 121 12.04 16.79 -19.91
CA THR A 121 12.53 15.93 -18.85
C THR A 121 13.84 15.24 -19.25
N ASN A 122 14.70 14.97 -18.27
CA ASN A 122 16.03 14.35 -18.44
C ASN A 122 16.12 13.06 -17.60
N SER A 123 16.96 12.10 -18.01
CA SER A 123 16.85 10.69 -17.61
C SER A 123 17.46 10.26 -16.27
N GLN A 124 17.94 11.17 -15.43
CA GLN A 124 18.62 10.85 -14.17
C GLN A 124 17.64 10.41 -13.05
N ALA A 125 18.10 10.23 -11.80
CA ALA A 125 17.28 9.73 -10.68
C ALA A 125 16.24 10.75 -10.18
N MET A 126 16.40 12.00 -10.56
CA MET A 126 15.43 13.07 -10.44
C MET A 126 15.29 13.75 -11.81
N GLU A 127 14.13 14.33 -12.07
CA GLU A 127 13.94 15.20 -13.22
C GLU A 127 14.08 16.66 -12.76
N THR A 128 14.92 17.44 -13.44
CA THR A 128 14.98 18.88 -13.18
C THR A 128 13.97 19.60 -14.06
N PHE A 129 12.92 20.15 -13.46
CA PHE A 129 12.15 21.21 -14.11
C PHE A 129 13.03 22.44 -14.26
N ARG A 130 13.11 23.02 -15.47
CA ARG A 130 13.79 24.28 -15.74
C ARG A 130 12.96 25.15 -16.67
N THR A 131 12.85 26.43 -16.35
CA THR A 131 12.29 27.47 -17.20
C THR A 131 13.04 28.79 -16.97
N GLU A 132 13.00 29.69 -17.94
CA GLU A 132 13.70 30.99 -17.91
C GLU A 132 12.79 32.06 -18.54
N VAL A 133 12.78 33.28 -17.98
CA VAL A 133 11.97 34.38 -18.49
C VAL A 133 12.74 35.71 -18.57
N HIS A 134 12.66 36.32 -19.76
CA HIS A 134 13.15 37.64 -20.15
C HIS A 134 12.47 38.80 -19.39
N VAL A 135 13.04 39.56 -18.45
CA VAL A 135 12.27 40.65 -17.79
C VAL A 135 13.00 42.00 -17.57
N PRO A 136 12.33 43.15 -17.80
CA PRO A 136 12.90 44.48 -17.55
C PRO A 136 13.03 44.81 -16.05
N PRO A 137 13.76 45.90 -15.68
CA PRO A 137 13.92 46.36 -14.30
C PRO A 137 12.60 46.51 -13.55
N GLY A 138 12.61 46.25 -12.24
CA GLY A 138 11.44 46.37 -11.36
C GLY A 138 10.35 45.31 -11.57
N SER A 139 10.45 44.45 -12.61
CA SER A 139 9.41 43.46 -12.92
C SER A 139 9.20 42.45 -11.80
N LYS A 140 7.93 42.19 -11.49
CA LYS A 140 7.50 41.11 -10.58
C LYS A 140 7.16 39.87 -11.41
N VAL A 141 7.76 38.75 -11.05
CA VAL A 141 7.48 37.42 -11.61
C VAL A 141 6.99 36.49 -10.51
N GLU A 142 5.92 35.74 -10.78
CA GLU A 142 5.46 34.67 -9.89
C GLU A 142 5.44 33.36 -10.67
N PHE A 143 6.15 32.36 -10.15
CA PHE A 143 6.20 31.01 -10.68
C PHE A 143 5.39 30.08 -9.79
N GLU A 144 4.61 29.19 -10.39
CA GLU A 144 3.85 28.16 -9.68
C GLU A 144 3.91 26.85 -10.48
N LEU A 145 4.70 25.89 -10.00
CA LEU A 145 4.83 24.55 -10.54
C LEU A 145 3.99 23.58 -9.69
N HIS A 146 3.19 22.76 -10.34
CA HIS A 146 2.52 21.62 -9.73
C HIS A 146 3.11 20.30 -10.27
N TYR A 147 3.24 19.30 -9.40
CA TYR A 147 3.54 17.93 -9.79
C TYR A 147 2.83 16.92 -8.87
N GLN A 148 2.60 15.71 -9.40
CA GLN A 148 1.89 14.64 -8.69
C GLN A 148 2.71 13.35 -8.68
N GLU A 149 2.79 12.69 -7.52
CA GLU A 149 3.54 11.45 -7.29
C GLU A 149 2.65 10.41 -6.60
N MET A 150 2.64 9.19 -7.16
CA MET A 150 2.14 8.01 -6.44
C MET A 150 3.23 7.49 -5.51
N MET A 151 2.99 7.55 -4.20
CA MET A 151 3.95 7.08 -3.22
C MET A 151 4.13 5.56 -3.27
N GLN A 152 5.35 5.09 -2.99
CA GLN A 152 5.64 3.67 -2.85
C GLN A 152 6.06 3.34 -1.43
N ARG A 153 5.52 2.23 -0.89
CA ARG A 153 5.94 1.67 0.39
C ARG A 153 7.18 0.79 0.17
N LYS A 154 8.23 1.02 0.97
CA LYS A 154 9.45 0.22 1.00
C LYS A 154 9.87 0.01 2.45
N LEU A 155 10.27 -1.21 2.81
CA LEU A 155 10.73 -1.56 4.17
C LEU A 155 9.75 -1.10 5.27
N GLY A 156 8.45 -1.11 4.97
CA GLY A 156 7.38 -0.71 5.88
C GLY A 156 6.99 0.77 5.85
N VAL A 157 7.65 1.61 5.03
CA VAL A 157 7.56 3.08 5.11
C VAL A 157 7.23 3.70 3.74
N TYR A 158 6.35 4.70 3.72
CA TYR A 158 6.24 5.66 2.61
C TYR A 158 7.18 6.84 2.86
N GLN A 159 7.98 7.21 1.85
CA GLN A 159 8.87 8.37 1.93
C GLN A 159 8.44 9.43 0.90
N HIS A 160 8.15 10.64 1.37
CA HIS A 160 7.98 11.82 0.51
C HIS A 160 9.20 12.72 0.67
N THR A 161 9.74 13.21 -0.44
CA THR A 161 11.02 13.91 -0.46
C THR A 161 10.94 15.19 -1.30
N LEU A 162 11.26 16.32 -0.66
CA LEU A 162 11.18 17.67 -1.21
C LEU A 162 12.59 18.28 -1.24
N HIS A 163 12.99 18.87 -2.37
CA HIS A 163 14.30 19.51 -2.51
C HIS A 163 14.15 21.03 -2.33
N LEU A 164 14.90 21.59 -1.38
CA LEU A 164 14.75 22.96 -0.89
C LEU A 164 16.03 23.73 -1.12
N GLN A 165 16.11 24.41 -2.27
CA GLN A 165 17.33 25.12 -2.71
C GLN A 165 17.01 26.53 -3.23
N PRO A 166 16.39 27.44 -2.44
CA PRO A 166 16.10 28.82 -2.86
C PRO A 166 17.32 29.62 -3.35
N GLY A 167 18.55 29.21 -2.98
CA GLY A 167 19.82 29.80 -3.42
C GLY A 167 20.17 31.16 -2.81
N ARG A 168 19.20 31.87 -2.25
CA ARG A 168 19.36 33.17 -1.57
C ARG A 168 18.36 33.32 -0.43
N LEU A 169 18.59 34.27 0.48
CA LEU A 169 17.67 34.56 1.58
C LEU A 169 16.24 34.92 1.10
N VAL A 170 15.23 34.37 1.75
CA VAL A 170 13.81 34.54 1.40
C VAL A 170 12.99 35.00 2.62
N PRO A 171 12.35 36.19 2.60
CA PRO A 171 11.56 36.69 3.72
C PRO A 171 10.37 35.81 4.12
N LEU A 172 9.76 35.14 3.14
CA LEU A 172 8.62 34.23 3.33
C LEU A 172 8.96 32.84 2.77
N LEU A 173 9.86 32.12 3.45
CA LEU A 173 10.11 30.70 3.22
C LEU A 173 9.14 29.87 4.08
N GLN A 174 8.35 28.99 3.46
CA GLN A 174 7.46 28.09 4.19
C GLN A 174 7.28 26.77 3.44
N VAL A 175 7.36 25.66 4.17
CA VAL A 175 7.07 24.31 3.66
C VAL A 175 5.95 23.71 4.51
N ASP A 176 4.90 23.23 3.85
CA ASP A 176 3.74 22.59 4.45
C ASP A 176 3.53 21.23 3.80
N VAL A 177 3.43 20.16 4.60
CA VAL A 177 3.00 18.83 4.14
C VAL A 177 1.76 18.42 4.91
N TYR A 178 0.64 18.33 4.20
CA TYR A 178 -0.63 17.82 4.71
C TYR A 178 -0.79 16.36 4.29
N ILE A 179 -1.18 15.50 5.24
CA ILE A 179 -1.47 14.09 5.01
C ILE A 179 -2.91 13.82 5.45
N PHE A 180 -3.69 13.12 4.61
CA PHE A 180 -4.97 12.54 4.97
C PHE A 180 -5.04 11.08 4.52
N GLU A 181 -5.24 10.17 5.48
CA GLU A 181 -5.30 8.72 5.25
C GLU A 181 -6.56 8.13 5.89
N PRO A 182 -7.56 7.67 5.10
CA PRO A 182 -8.87 7.27 5.62
C PRO A 182 -8.87 6.13 6.65
N LYS A 183 -7.92 5.18 6.56
CA LYS A 183 -7.76 4.14 7.60
C LYS A 183 -7.09 4.69 8.86
N GLY A 184 -6.14 5.59 8.70
CA GLY A 184 -5.39 6.26 9.75
C GLY A 184 -3.88 6.25 9.51
N ILE A 185 -3.16 7.10 10.24
CA ILE A 185 -1.71 7.23 10.21
C ILE A 185 -1.14 6.49 11.43
N LYS A 186 -0.27 5.50 11.20
CA LYS A 186 0.34 4.67 12.25
C LYS A 186 1.50 5.39 12.95
N PHE A 187 2.32 6.08 12.17
CA PHE A 187 3.35 7.00 12.65
C PHE A 187 3.64 8.04 11.56
N VAL A 188 4.19 9.20 11.96
CA VAL A 188 4.72 10.19 11.02
C VAL A 188 5.95 10.85 11.63
N THR A 189 7.03 10.97 10.84
CA THR A 189 8.27 11.64 11.20
C THR A 189 8.75 12.53 10.05
N ALA A 190 9.56 13.54 10.37
CA ALA A 190 10.20 14.39 9.38
C ALA A 190 11.68 14.57 9.74
N SER A 191 12.53 14.61 8.72
CA SER A 191 13.99 14.72 8.83
C SER A 191 14.51 15.51 7.64
N ASN A 192 15.57 16.30 7.82
CA ASN A 192 16.15 17.09 6.74
C ASN A 192 17.68 17.02 6.71
N THR A 193 18.28 17.34 5.57
CA THR A 193 19.73 17.37 5.34
C THR A 193 20.27 18.80 5.20
N LEU A 194 19.54 19.80 5.68
CA LEU A 194 19.86 21.23 5.49
C LEU A 194 20.95 21.73 6.45
N GLY A 195 21.31 20.91 7.45
CA GLY A 195 22.26 21.24 8.53
C GLY A 195 21.58 21.28 9.90
N GLU A 196 22.37 21.03 10.96
CA GLU A 196 21.86 20.80 12.33
C GLU A 196 20.97 21.94 12.84
N GLN A 197 21.28 23.19 12.47
CA GLN A 197 20.53 24.41 12.81
C GLN A 197 19.06 24.42 12.34
N PHE A 198 18.67 23.49 11.45
CA PHE A 198 17.30 23.36 10.93
C PHE A 198 16.52 22.18 11.54
N SER A 199 17.15 21.35 12.37
CA SER A 199 16.54 20.13 12.94
C SER A 199 15.24 20.44 13.70
N ASP A 200 15.33 21.31 14.72
CA ASP A 200 14.23 21.60 15.64
C ASP A 200 13.21 22.62 15.11
N LEU A 201 13.40 23.12 13.88
CA LEU A 201 12.47 24.07 13.25
C LEU A 201 11.25 23.39 12.61
N THR A 202 11.23 22.06 12.58
CA THR A 202 10.17 21.26 11.97
C THR A 202 9.09 20.94 13.00
N LYS A 203 7.87 21.44 12.80
CA LYS A 203 6.72 21.18 13.69
C LYS A 203 5.79 20.16 13.05
N ILE A 204 5.51 19.08 13.77
CA ILE A 204 4.55 18.04 13.37
C ILE A 204 3.33 18.12 14.28
N THR A 205 2.15 18.28 13.69
CA THR A 205 0.87 18.08 14.38
C THR A 205 0.14 16.93 13.71
N HIS A 206 -0.50 16.04 14.48
CA HIS A 206 -1.25 14.94 13.91
C HIS A 206 -2.42 14.49 14.79
N THR A 207 -3.31 13.74 14.16
CA THR A 207 -4.51 13.08 14.69
C THR A 207 -4.57 11.67 14.08
N LYS A 208 -5.61 10.88 14.36
CA LYS A 208 -5.74 9.52 13.77
C LYS A 208 -5.62 9.49 12.24
N GLU A 209 -6.25 10.42 11.53
CA GLU A 209 -6.37 10.38 10.06
C GLU A 209 -5.64 11.53 9.35
N LYS A 210 -5.15 12.54 10.09
CA LYS A 210 -4.53 13.75 9.51
C LYS A 210 -3.21 14.08 10.17
N ALA A 211 -2.22 14.47 9.37
CA ALA A 211 -1.00 15.12 9.85
C ALA A 211 -0.73 16.41 9.06
N HIS A 212 -0.10 17.39 9.74
CA HIS A 212 0.41 18.61 9.15
C HIS A 212 1.82 18.86 9.67
N ILE A 213 2.78 18.86 8.75
CA ILE A 213 4.20 19.12 9.00
C ILE A 213 4.53 20.52 8.47
N VAL A 214 5.13 21.36 9.30
CA VAL A 214 5.50 22.75 8.97
C VAL A 214 6.99 22.96 9.18
N PHE A 215 7.66 23.53 8.19
CA PHE A 215 9.02 24.07 8.30
C PHE A 215 9.03 25.53 7.80
N LYS A 216 9.46 26.45 8.68
CA LYS A 216 9.34 27.91 8.44
C LYS A 216 10.50 28.69 9.06
N PRO A 217 11.72 28.62 8.48
CA PRO A 217 12.91 29.29 9.01
C PRO A 217 12.85 30.80 8.78
N THR A 218 13.21 31.58 9.80
CA THR A 218 13.35 33.04 9.72
C THR A 218 14.55 33.46 8.87
N LEU A 219 14.58 34.73 8.45
CA LEU A 219 15.71 35.29 7.67
C LEU A 219 17.08 35.16 8.34
N GLN A 220 17.16 35.11 9.67
CA GLN A 220 18.43 34.87 10.37
C GLN A 220 18.80 33.39 10.41
N GLN A 221 17.85 32.50 10.67
CA GLN A 221 18.07 31.04 10.59
C GLN A 221 18.44 30.57 9.17
N GLN A 222 18.03 31.31 8.14
CA GLN A 222 18.42 31.07 6.76
C GLN A 222 19.85 31.55 6.42
N ARG A 223 20.53 32.36 7.24
CA ARG A 223 21.86 32.89 6.90
C ARG A 223 22.94 31.82 7.01
N LYS A 224 23.75 31.71 5.96
CA LYS A 224 24.94 30.85 5.88
C LYS A 224 26.17 31.47 6.56
N CYS A 225 26.18 32.79 6.72
CA CYS A 225 27.20 33.57 7.41
C CYS A 225 26.61 34.95 7.79
N GLU A 226 27.28 35.69 8.68
CA GLU A 226 26.74 36.94 9.24
C GLU A 226 26.34 37.99 8.19
N ASN A 227 27.12 38.16 7.11
CA ASN A 227 26.98 39.25 6.15
C ASN A 227 26.68 38.83 4.69
N CYS A 228 26.40 37.55 4.42
CA CYS A 228 26.08 37.08 3.06
C CYS A 228 24.56 37.06 2.75
N THR A 229 24.25 37.11 1.45
CA THR A 229 22.89 36.98 0.88
C THR A 229 22.52 35.54 0.50
N GLU A 230 23.49 34.61 0.61
CA GLU A 230 23.28 33.16 0.43
C GLU A 230 22.40 32.58 1.53
N SER A 231 21.56 31.61 1.17
CA SER A 231 20.83 30.80 2.14
C SER A 231 21.60 29.53 2.50
N ALA A 232 21.53 29.14 3.77
CA ALA A 232 21.90 27.81 4.24
C ALA A 232 20.79 26.76 4.02
N VAL A 233 19.60 27.16 3.54
CA VAL A 233 18.58 26.21 3.08
C VAL A 233 19.01 25.68 1.71
N ASP A 234 19.77 24.59 1.74
CA ASP A 234 20.22 23.82 0.58
C ASP A 234 20.18 22.33 0.95
N GLY A 235 19.49 21.52 0.16
CA GLY A 235 19.36 20.07 0.38
C GLY A 235 17.92 19.58 0.51
N VAL A 236 17.74 18.52 1.30
CA VAL A 236 16.57 17.63 1.20
C VAL A 236 15.73 17.66 2.47
N PHE A 237 14.43 17.84 2.33
CA PHE A 237 13.43 17.70 3.39
C PHE A 237 12.59 16.45 3.14
N THR A 238 12.53 15.54 4.11
CA THR A 238 11.92 14.21 3.95
C THR A 238 10.87 13.96 5.03
N VAL A 239 9.68 13.54 4.62
CA VAL A 239 8.61 13.06 5.51
C VAL A 239 8.46 11.55 5.33
N LYS A 240 8.41 10.82 6.44
CA LYS A 240 8.25 9.36 6.49
C LYS A 240 7.01 9.00 7.31
N TYR A 241 6.17 8.12 6.79
CA TYR A 241 4.98 7.62 7.50
C TYR A 241 4.62 6.20 7.06
N ASP A 242 3.74 5.54 7.82
CA ASP A 242 2.95 4.38 7.36
C ASP A 242 1.51 4.55 7.85
N VAL A 243 0.59 3.82 7.22
CA VAL A 243 -0.83 3.82 7.61
C VAL A 243 -1.14 2.73 8.64
N GLU A 244 -2.25 2.91 9.35
CA GLU A 244 -2.83 1.87 10.18
C GLU A 244 -3.47 0.79 9.30
N ARG A 245 -3.28 -0.49 9.63
CA ARG A 245 -3.63 -1.63 8.76
C ARG A 245 -4.49 -2.64 9.49
N GLU A 246 -5.61 -3.00 8.87
CA GLU A 246 -6.48 -4.08 9.34
C GLU A 246 -5.88 -5.45 8.97
N SER A 247 -6.18 -6.49 9.76
CA SER A 247 -5.54 -7.82 9.66
C SER A 247 -5.79 -8.58 8.34
N ASN A 248 -6.76 -8.16 7.55
CA ASN A 248 -7.00 -8.69 6.19
C ASN A 248 -6.09 -8.05 5.14
N ALA A 249 -5.42 -6.94 5.48
CA ALA A 249 -4.48 -6.17 4.68
C ALA A 249 -4.94 -5.62 3.32
N GLY A 250 -6.13 -6.01 2.85
CA GLY A 250 -6.78 -5.48 1.66
C GLY A 250 -7.63 -4.27 2.01
N GLU A 251 -7.18 -3.08 1.63
CA GLU A 251 -7.89 -1.81 1.73
C GLU A 251 -8.39 -1.39 0.35
N LEU A 252 -9.71 -1.42 0.16
CA LEU A 252 -10.37 -0.97 -1.06
C LEU A 252 -10.91 0.44 -0.84
N GLN A 253 -10.60 1.35 -1.75
CA GLN A 253 -11.13 2.71 -1.79
C GLN A 253 -11.80 2.97 -3.15
N VAL A 254 -12.89 3.74 -3.13
CA VAL A 254 -13.61 4.20 -4.33
C VAL A 254 -13.76 5.72 -4.27
N SER A 255 -13.45 6.41 -5.36
CA SER A 255 -13.48 7.88 -5.43
C SER A 255 -13.43 8.34 -6.90
N ASP A 256 -14.17 9.41 -7.25
CA ASP A 256 -14.16 10.03 -8.59
C ASP A 256 -14.41 9.01 -9.74
N GLY A 257 -15.32 8.06 -9.53
CA GLY A 257 -15.67 6.99 -10.49
C GLY A 257 -14.60 5.90 -10.70
N HIS A 258 -13.55 5.89 -9.89
CA HIS A 258 -12.44 4.95 -9.95
C HIS A 258 -12.29 4.20 -8.62
N PHE A 259 -11.57 3.08 -8.63
CA PHE A 259 -11.20 2.36 -7.41
C PHE A 259 -9.68 2.16 -7.32
N VAL A 260 -9.20 2.04 -6.09
CA VAL A 260 -7.84 1.61 -5.74
C VAL A 260 -7.92 0.57 -4.63
N GLN A 261 -7.36 -0.61 -4.89
CA GLN A 261 -7.12 -1.66 -3.90
C GLN A 261 -5.65 -1.62 -3.51
N PHE A 262 -5.37 -1.23 -2.28
CA PHE A 262 -4.08 -1.46 -1.62
C PHE A 262 -4.10 -2.86 -0.98
N PHE A 263 -2.97 -3.57 -1.01
CA PHE A 263 -2.80 -4.88 -0.37
C PHE A 263 -1.36 -5.05 0.15
N ALA A 264 -1.21 -5.12 1.48
CA ALA A 264 0.10 -5.24 2.12
C ALA A 264 0.07 -5.98 3.47
N PRO A 265 -0.04 -7.33 3.49
CA PRO A 265 -0.11 -8.09 4.73
C PRO A 265 1.15 -8.01 5.59
N SER A 266 0.92 -7.89 6.89
CA SER A 266 1.88 -8.12 7.97
C SER A 266 1.70 -9.53 8.55
N ASP A 267 2.56 -9.92 9.50
CA ASP A 267 2.34 -11.03 10.43
C ASP A 267 2.19 -12.44 9.81
N LEU A 268 2.63 -12.57 8.55
CA LEU A 268 2.85 -13.82 7.83
C LEU A 268 4.31 -14.28 8.00
N SER A 269 4.51 -15.59 8.14
CA SER A 269 5.85 -16.20 8.08
C SER A 269 6.47 -16.03 6.67
N PRO A 270 7.76 -15.67 6.55
CA PRO A 270 8.43 -15.63 5.26
C PRO A 270 8.46 -17.00 4.55
N LEU A 271 8.48 -16.96 3.23
CA LEU A 271 8.79 -18.10 2.37
C LEU A 271 10.30 -18.34 2.37
N SER A 272 10.71 -19.61 2.44
CA SER A 272 12.10 -20.03 2.18
C SER A 272 12.54 -19.64 0.76
N LYS A 273 13.83 -19.38 0.58
CA LYS A 273 14.40 -18.86 -0.67
C LYS A 273 15.46 -19.79 -1.25
N ASN A 274 15.52 -19.84 -2.57
CA ASN A 274 16.57 -20.52 -3.33
C ASN A 274 17.32 -19.46 -4.15
N ILE A 275 18.50 -19.04 -3.71
CA ILE A 275 19.19 -17.86 -4.23
C ILE A 275 20.48 -18.23 -4.96
N VAL A 276 20.58 -17.85 -6.24
CA VAL A 276 21.88 -17.86 -6.94
C VAL A 276 22.37 -16.43 -7.09
N PHE A 277 23.46 -16.09 -6.39
CA PHE A 277 24.16 -14.82 -6.55
C PHE A 277 25.09 -14.94 -7.77
N VAL A 278 24.97 -14.03 -8.72
CA VAL A 278 25.77 -14.02 -9.97
C VAL A 278 26.58 -12.73 -10.01
N ILE A 279 27.87 -12.83 -9.67
CA ILE A 279 28.73 -11.68 -9.37
C ILE A 279 29.75 -11.50 -10.49
N ASP A 280 29.75 -10.31 -11.10
CA ASP A 280 30.74 -9.90 -12.09
C ASP A 280 32.11 -9.70 -11.42
N VAL A 281 33.13 -10.34 -11.98
CA VAL A 281 34.53 -10.22 -11.54
C VAL A 281 35.46 -9.87 -12.71
N SER A 282 34.93 -9.21 -13.73
CA SER A 282 35.69 -8.61 -14.83
C SER A 282 36.66 -7.51 -14.36
N GLY A 283 37.54 -7.05 -15.24
CA GLY A 283 38.58 -6.07 -14.92
C GLY A 283 38.04 -4.68 -14.49
N SER A 284 36.84 -4.30 -14.93
CA SER A 284 36.20 -3.02 -14.58
C SER A 284 35.85 -2.90 -13.09
N MET A 285 35.54 -4.03 -12.44
CA MET A 285 35.16 -4.10 -11.02
C MET A 285 36.33 -3.81 -10.05
N TRP A 286 37.56 -3.64 -10.54
CA TRP A 286 38.75 -3.47 -9.71
C TRP A 286 38.67 -2.27 -8.75
N GLY A 287 39.32 -2.39 -7.58
CA GLY A 287 39.34 -1.35 -6.57
C GLY A 287 38.05 -1.26 -5.76
N LEU A 288 37.43 -0.08 -5.73
CA LEU A 288 36.34 0.24 -4.79
C LEU A 288 35.06 -0.58 -5.07
N LYS A 289 34.70 -0.78 -6.35
CA LYS A 289 33.48 -1.49 -6.77
C LYS A 289 33.45 -2.94 -6.24
N MET A 290 34.53 -3.72 -6.45
CA MET A 290 34.65 -5.06 -5.86
C MET A 290 34.72 -5.02 -4.33
N LYS A 291 35.46 -4.08 -3.72
CA LYS A 291 35.53 -3.98 -2.24
C LYS A 291 34.13 -3.84 -1.62
N GLN A 292 33.29 -2.96 -2.15
CA GLN A 292 31.93 -2.73 -1.67
C GLN A 292 30.98 -3.89 -2.00
N THR A 293 31.19 -4.56 -3.14
CA THR A 293 30.45 -5.77 -3.51
C THR A 293 30.75 -6.91 -2.52
N VAL A 294 32.02 -7.14 -2.18
CA VAL A 294 32.46 -8.12 -1.17
C VAL A 294 31.90 -7.79 0.22
N GLU A 295 31.87 -6.51 0.61
CA GLU A 295 31.30 -6.08 1.89
C GLU A 295 29.79 -6.31 1.97
N ALA A 296 29.04 -5.84 0.97
CA ALA A 296 27.58 -6.03 0.91
C ALA A 296 27.22 -7.52 0.85
N MET A 297 27.92 -8.32 0.03
CA MET A 297 27.69 -9.75 -0.06
C MET A 297 27.94 -10.49 1.26
N LYS A 298 28.90 -10.06 2.08
CA LYS A 298 29.11 -10.65 3.41
C LYS A 298 27.91 -10.42 4.33
N ALA A 299 27.35 -9.20 4.35
CA ALA A 299 26.15 -8.90 5.12
C ALA A 299 24.91 -9.64 4.59
N ILE A 300 24.74 -9.70 3.27
CA ILE A 300 23.67 -10.44 2.60
C ILE A 300 23.71 -11.95 2.93
N LEU A 301 24.91 -12.51 3.13
CA LEU A 301 25.10 -13.90 3.59
C LEU A 301 24.88 -14.10 5.10
N ASP A 302 24.96 -13.04 5.92
CA ASP A 302 24.55 -13.09 7.34
C ASP A 302 23.03 -13.04 7.51
N ASP A 303 22.31 -12.38 6.59
CA ASP A 303 20.85 -12.29 6.54
C ASP A 303 20.15 -13.59 6.04
N LEU A 304 20.88 -14.66 5.73
CA LEU A 304 20.29 -15.93 5.29
C LEU A 304 19.82 -16.79 6.47
N SER A 305 18.61 -17.35 6.36
CA SER A 305 18.05 -18.27 7.35
C SER A 305 18.43 -19.72 7.06
N MET A 306 18.42 -20.59 8.07
CA MET A 306 18.71 -22.03 7.89
C MET A 306 17.72 -22.76 6.95
N ASP A 307 16.55 -22.18 6.68
CA ASP A 307 15.57 -22.71 5.74
C ASP A 307 15.81 -22.24 4.28
N ASP A 308 16.78 -21.34 4.07
CA ASP A 308 17.20 -20.88 2.74
C ASP A 308 18.29 -21.76 2.13
N TYR A 309 18.25 -21.88 0.81
CA TYR A 309 19.25 -22.54 -0.02
C TYR A 309 19.94 -21.52 -0.92
N PHE A 310 21.27 -21.63 -1.09
CA PHE A 310 22.02 -20.69 -1.90
C PHE A 310 23.22 -21.31 -2.63
N SER A 311 23.71 -20.60 -3.64
CA SER A 311 25.07 -20.74 -4.16
C SER A 311 25.53 -19.41 -4.77
N ILE A 312 26.82 -19.34 -5.10
CA ILE A 312 27.48 -18.18 -5.69
C ILE A 312 28.12 -18.60 -7.00
N ILE A 313 27.88 -17.83 -8.04
CA ILE A 313 28.56 -17.90 -9.33
C ILE A 313 29.35 -16.60 -9.49
N ASP A 314 30.65 -16.70 -9.68
CA ASP A 314 31.48 -15.59 -10.13
C ASP A 314 31.72 -15.73 -11.65
N PHE A 315 31.71 -14.62 -12.37
CA PHE A 315 31.91 -14.65 -13.83
C PHE A 315 32.77 -13.51 -14.34
N ASN A 316 33.62 -13.84 -15.31
CA ASN A 316 34.35 -12.88 -16.12
C ASN A 316 34.34 -13.35 -17.58
N HIS A 317 35.49 -13.74 -18.14
CA HIS A 317 35.55 -14.49 -19.39
C HIS A 317 35.16 -15.96 -19.18
N ASN A 318 35.43 -16.51 -17.99
CA ASN A 318 34.99 -17.84 -17.54
C ASN A 318 33.81 -17.69 -16.57
N VAL A 319 33.02 -18.75 -16.40
CA VAL A 319 32.01 -18.86 -15.33
C VAL A 319 32.48 -19.88 -14.31
N ARG A 320 32.46 -19.52 -13.02
CA ARG A 320 32.86 -20.38 -11.90
C ARG A 320 31.76 -20.44 -10.86
N CYS A 321 31.54 -21.62 -10.30
CA CYS A 321 30.62 -21.83 -9.19
C CYS A 321 31.44 -22.02 -7.90
N TRP A 322 31.02 -21.39 -6.80
CA TRP A 322 31.53 -21.71 -5.45
C TRP A 322 31.10 -23.12 -5.05
N ASN A 323 29.84 -23.46 -5.32
CA ASN A 323 29.30 -24.80 -5.22
C ASN A 323 28.47 -25.12 -6.47
N GLU A 324 28.57 -26.35 -6.95
CA GLU A 324 27.98 -26.81 -8.22
C GLU A 324 26.45 -26.97 -8.17
N ASP A 325 25.92 -27.22 -6.97
CA ASP A 325 24.50 -27.28 -6.65
C ASP A 325 24.18 -26.31 -5.49
N LEU A 326 22.90 -26.15 -5.15
CA LEU A 326 22.49 -25.31 -4.02
C LEU A 326 22.82 -26.00 -2.68
N VAL A 327 23.32 -25.23 -1.71
CA VAL A 327 23.51 -25.68 -0.32
C VAL A 327 22.63 -24.92 0.65
N GLN A 328 22.17 -25.61 1.70
CA GLN A 328 21.45 -25.00 2.81
C GLN A 328 22.34 -23.98 3.55
N ALA A 329 21.78 -22.82 3.91
CA ALA A 329 22.48 -21.70 4.54
C ALA A 329 22.80 -21.93 6.04
N SER A 330 23.42 -23.06 6.35
CA SER A 330 24.05 -23.31 7.64
C SER A 330 25.24 -22.38 7.87
N SER A 331 25.54 -22.06 9.14
CA SER A 331 26.65 -21.17 9.51
C SER A 331 28.03 -21.64 9.03
N ILE A 332 28.21 -22.94 8.73
CA ILE A 332 29.42 -23.47 8.12
C ILE A 332 29.50 -23.05 6.66
N GLN A 333 28.46 -23.35 5.87
CA GLN A 333 28.38 -23.02 4.44
C GLN A 333 28.45 -21.50 4.21
N VAL A 334 27.76 -20.72 5.04
CA VAL A 334 27.82 -19.24 5.03
C VAL A 334 29.25 -18.73 5.27
N ASN A 335 30.02 -19.33 6.19
CA ASN A 335 31.39 -18.90 6.44
C ASN A 335 32.37 -19.31 5.32
N GLU A 336 32.21 -20.48 4.70
CA GLU A 336 33.01 -20.85 3.52
C GLU A 336 32.68 -19.96 2.31
N ALA A 337 31.41 -19.61 2.10
CA ALA A 337 31.00 -18.65 1.08
C ALA A 337 31.64 -17.26 1.28
N LYS A 338 31.69 -16.76 2.52
CA LYS A 338 32.36 -15.48 2.83
C LYS A 338 33.88 -15.52 2.59
N LYS A 339 34.54 -16.66 2.85
CA LYS A 339 35.97 -16.87 2.52
C LYS A 339 36.18 -16.86 1.00
N TYR A 340 35.32 -17.56 0.26
CA TYR A 340 35.35 -17.60 -1.20
C TYR A 340 35.23 -16.19 -1.79
N ILE A 341 34.19 -15.44 -1.43
CA ILE A 341 33.99 -14.06 -1.92
C ILE A 341 35.17 -13.14 -1.56
N GLN A 342 35.77 -13.30 -0.38
CA GLN A 342 36.98 -12.53 0.00
C GLN A 342 38.23 -12.91 -0.82
N SER A 343 38.27 -14.11 -1.42
CA SER A 343 39.39 -14.55 -2.27
C SER A 343 39.32 -14.06 -3.72
N ILE A 344 38.17 -13.54 -4.15
CA ILE A 344 37.92 -13.10 -5.53
C ILE A 344 38.89 -11.97 -5.94
N LYS A 345 39.43 -12.08 -7.17
CA LYS A 345 40.32 -11.07 -7.77
C LYS A 345 39.78 -10.65 -9.15
N PRO A 346 39.30 -9.40 -9.31
CA PRO A 346 38.79 -8.89 -10.59
C PRO A 346 39.82 -9.00 -11.73
N ASN A 347 39.44 -9.58 -12.86
CA ASN A 347 40.26 -9.70 -14.08
C ASN A 347 39.42 -10.09 -15.31
N GLY A 348 39.91 -9.79 -16.52
CA GLY A 348 39.32 -10.26 -17.78
C GLY A 348 38.04 -9.55 -18.23
N GLY A 349 37.36 -10.11 -19.24
CA GLY A 349 36.09 -9.60 -19.79
C GLY A 349 34.85 -10.12 -19.05
N THR A 350 33.69 -10.11 -19.73
CA THR A 350 32.36 -10.17 -19.08
C THR A 350 31.39 -11.06 -19.88
N ASN A 351 31.02 -12.23 -19.35
CA ASN A 351 30.17 -13.26 -19.99
C ASN A 351 28.84 -13.47 -19.23
N ILE A 352 27.97 -12.45 -19.27
CA ILE A 352 26.66 -12.46 -18.59
C ILE A 352 25.76 -13.62 -19.08
N ASN A 353 25.83 -13.95 -20.37
CA ASN A 353 24.96 -14.96 -20.98
C ASN A 353 25.18 -16.35 -20.36
N GLU A 354 26.43 -16.81 -20.27
CA GLU A 354 26.74 -18.12 -19.71
C GLU A 354 26.47 -18.17 -18.21
N ALA A 355 26.81 -17.10 -17.48
CA ALA A 355 26.60 -17.00 -16.04
C ALA A 355 25.12 -17.11 -15.65
N LEU A 356 24.23 -16.39 -16.36
CA LEU A 356 22.78 -16.49 -16.15
C LEU A 356 22.23 -17.86 -16.55
N LEU A 357 22.67 -18.42 -17.68
CA LEU A 357 22.24 -19.77 -18.08
C LEU A 357 22.67 -20.83 -17.05
N ARG A 358 23.85 -20.68 -16.43
CA ARG A 358 24.34 -21.59 -15.38
C ARG A 358 23.56 -21.46 -14.07
N ALA A 359 23.21 -20.24 -13.68
CA ALA A 359 22.34 -19.99 -12.53
C ALA A 359 20.96 -20.64 -12.69
N VAL A 360 20.35 -20.51 -13.88
CA VAL A 360 19.06 -21.16 -14.16
C VAL A 360 19.19 -22.68 -14.15
N GLN A 361 20.25 -23.26 -14.73
CA GLN A 361 20.48 -24.70 -14.66
C GLN A 361 20.59 -25.22 -13.22
N MET A 362 21.23 -24.49 -12.33
CA MET A 362 21.37 -24.87 -10.92
C MET A 362 20.01 -24.92 -10.21
N LEU A 363 19.17 -23.89 -10.39
CA LEU A 363 17.79 -23.87 -9.88
C LEU A 363 16.94 -25.01 -10.49
N LEU A 364 17.11 -25.30 -11.79
CA LEU A 364 16.41 -26.40 -12.47
C LEU A 364 16.81 -27.79 -11.93
N ARG A 365 18.10 -28.03 -11.63
CA ARG A 365 18.56 -29.29 -11.02
C ARG A 365 17.92 -29.50 -9.66
N ALA A 366 18.07 -28.53 -8.76
CA ALA A 366 17.54 -28.62 -7.39
C ALA A 366 16.01 -28.80 -7.38
N SER A 367 15.29 -28.11 -8.27
CA SER A 367 13.85 -28.30 -8.48
C SER A 367 13.51 -29.73 -8.95
N ASN A 368 14.19 -30.24 -9.97
CA ASN A 368 13.93 -31.58 -10.51
C ASN A 368 14.35 -32.71 -9.56
N GLN A 369 15.29 -32.47 -8.65
CA GLN A 369 15.74 -33.40 -7.62
C GLN A 369 14.86 -33.37 -6.35
N GLY A 370 13.92 -32.43 -6.22
CA GLY A 370 13.10 -32.25 -5.02
C GLY A 370 13.87 -31.70 -3.81
N LEU A 371 15.01 -31.03 -4.04
CA LEU A 371 15.82 -30.41 -2.97
C LEU A 371 15.24 -29.08 -2.45
N ILE A 372 14.26 -28.51 -3.14
CA ILE A 372 13.62 -27.24 -2.80
C ILE A 372 12.10 -27.43 -2.65
N ASP A 373 11.49 -26.77 -1.67
CA ASP A 373 10.05 -26.84 -1.42
C ASP A 373 9.26 -26.22 -2.61
N PRO A 374 8.25 -26.89 -3.19
CA PRO A 374 7.33 -26.30 -4.17
C PRO A 374 6.60 -25.01 -3.75
N ARG A 375 6.68 -24.61 -2.48
CA ARG A 375 6.18 -23.33 -1.94
C ARG A 375 7.26 -22.25 -1.75
N SER A 376 8.53 -22.60 -1.84
CA SER A 376 9.68 -21.68 -1.74
C SER A 376 9.78 -20.69 -2.91
N VAL A 377 10.64 -19.67 -2.77
CA VAL A 377 10.88 -18.61 -3.75
C VAL A 377 12.27 -18.75 -4.36
N SER A 378 12.33 -19.10 -5.64
CA SER A 378 13.59 -19.17 -6.40
C SER A 378 13.93 -17.83 -7.07
N MET A 379 15.16 -17.36 -6.89
CA MET A 379 15.61 -16.06 -7.40
C MET A 379 17.09 -16.04 -7.79
N ILE A 380 17.41 -15.28 -8.82
CA ILE A 380 18.77 -14.98 -9.28
C ILE A 380 19.05 -13.50 -9.02
N ILE A 381 20.19 -13.18 -8.42
CA ILE A 381 20.62 -11.80 -8.18
C ILE A 381 21.91 -11.57 -8.95
N LEU A 382 21.79 -10.90 -10.11
CA LEU A 382 22.92 -10.47 -10.93
C LEU A 382 23.50 -9.16 -10.40
N VAL A 383 24.83 -9.08 -10.25
CA VAL A 383 25.58 -7.86 -9.93
C VAL A 383 26.64 -7.66 -11.00
N SER A 384 26.64 -6.51 -11.69
CA SER A 384 27.58 -6.22 -12.79
C SER A 384 27.79 -4.72 -12.98
N ASP A 385 28.95 -4.31 -13.49
CA ASP A 385 29.32 -2.91 -13.73
C ASP A 385 29.58 -2.56 -15.20
N GLY A 386 29.46 -3.52 -16.12
CA GLY A 386 29.79 -3.33 -17.54
C GLY A 386 29.00 -4.21 -18.49
N ASP A 387 29.04 -3.86 -19.78
CA ASP A 387 28.39 -4.60 -20.85
C ASP A 387 29.08 -5.95 -21.15
N PRO A 388 28.35 -6.95 -21.72
CA PRO A 388 28.91 -8.26 -22.05
C PRO A 388 29.92 -8.15 -23.19
N THR A 389 31.16 -8.59 -22.92
CA THR A 389 32.31 -8.52 -23.83
C THR A 389 32.84 -9.89 -24.27
N VAL A 390 32.38 -10.99 -23.64
CA VAL A 390 32.81 -12.36 -23.92
C VAL A 390 31.59 -13.28 -24.05
N GLY A 391 31.68 -14.29 -24.93
CA GLY A 391 30.56 -15.21 -25.22
C GLY A 391 29.57 -14.58 -26.19
N GLU A 392 28.27 -14.66 -25.87
CA GLU A 392 27.23 -13.95 -26.64
C GLU A 392 27.11 -12.51 -26.12
N ILE A 393 27.55 -11.56 -26.95
CA ILE A 393 27.58 -10.12 -26.68
C ILE A 393 26.29 -9.40 -27.14
N LYS A 394 25.48 -10.03 -28.00
CA LYS A 394 24.26 -9.40 -28.53
C LYS A 394 23.17 -9.42 -27.47
N LEU A 395 23.00 -8.31 -26.77
CA LEU A 395 21.99 -8.06 -25.72
C LEU A 395 20.60 -8.68 -26.01
N SER A 396 20.10 -8.54 -27.24
CA SER A 396 18.79 -9.10 -27.65
C SER A 396 18.77 -10.62 -27.87
N THR A 397 19.92 -11.28 -28.05
CA THR A 397 20.06 -12.74 -27.99
C THR A 397 20.14 -13.20 -26.53
N ILE A 398 20.91 -12.51 -25.67
CA ILE A 398 21.01 -12.84 -24.24
C ILE A 398 19.62 -12.85 -23.58
N GLN A 399 18.83 -11.79 -23.83
CA GLN A 399 17.44 -11.69 -23.36
C GLN A 399 16.59 -12.90 -23.79
N LYS A 400 16.69 -13.33 -25.06
CA LYS A 400 15.98 -14.52 -25.58
C LYS A 400 16.51 -15.83 -24.97
N ASN A 401 17.82 -15.96 -24.79
CA ASN A 401 18.45 -17.15 -24.22
C ASN A 401 17.97 -17.38 -22.79
N VAL A 402 18.01 -16.34 -21.95
CA VAL A 402 17.57 -16.40 -20.55
C VAL A 402 16.06 -16.62 -20.46
N LYS A 403 15.26 -15.85 -21.20
CA LYS A 403 13.79 -15.98 -21.21
C LYS A 403 13.28 -17.34 -21.70
N ARG A 404 14.07 -18.07 -22.50
CA ARG A 404 13.76 -19.44 -22.94
C ARG A 404 13.97 -20.50 -21.86
N VAL A 405 14.84 -20.25 -20.87
CA VAL A 405 15.16 -21.24 -19.82
C VAL A 405 14.53 -20.93 -18.46
N MET A 406 14.15 -19.68 -18.21
CA MET A 406 13.49 -19.26 -16.95
C MET A 406 12.09 -19.90 -16.82
N ARG A 407 11.86 -20.60 -15.69
CA ARG A 407 10.52 -21.08 -15.30
C ARG A 407 9.69 -19.95 -14.68
N GLU A 408 8.38 -20.16 -14.59
CA GLU A 408 7.44 -19.17 -14.05
C GLU A 408 7.70 -18.82 -12.57
N GLU A 409 8.20 -19.77 -11.79
CA GLU A 409 8.53 -19.59 -10.36
C GLU A 409 9.75 -18.66 -10.16
N PHE A 410 10.65 -18.57 -11.14
CA PHE A 410 11.97 -17.97 -10.98
C PHE A 410 11.94 -16.47 -11.27
N SER A 411 12.58 -15.66 -10.43
CA SER A 411 12.77 -14.21 -10.66
C SER A 411 14.24 -13.86 -10.91
N LEU A 412 14.52 -12.95 -11.86
CA LEU A 412 15.84 -12.35 -12.07
C LEU A 412 15.86 -10.89 -11.62
N TYR A 413 16.74 -10.58 -10.66
CA TYR A 413 17.04 -9.22 -10.22
C TYR A 413 18.41 -8.80 -10.78
N SER A 414 18.61 -7.51 -11.03
CA SER A 414 19.84 -7.01 -11.67
C SER A 414 20.33 -5.70 -11.07
N LEU A 415 21.56 -5.72 -10.55
CA LEU A 415 22.18 -4.62 -9.81
C LEU A 415 23.33 -4.06 -10.65
N GLY A 416 23.04 -2.97 -11.36
CA GLY A 416 23.98 -2.30 -12.26
C GLY A 416 24.81 -1.26 -11.50
N ILE A 417 26.10 -1.53 -11.31
CA ILE A 417 27.02 -0.65 -10.58
C ILE A 417 27.57 0.43 -11.51
N GLY A 418 27.53 1.70 -11.07
CA GLY A 418 28.09 2.82 -11.82
C GLY A 418 27.27 3.23 -13.04
N PHE A 419 27.96 3.66 -14.10
CA PHE A 419 27.36 4.17 -15.34
C PHE A 419 27.78 3.41 -16.60
N ASP A 420 28.72 2.47 -16.50
CA ASP A 420 29.42 1.84 -17.63
C ASP A 420 28.69 0.62 -18.24
N VAL A 421 27.42 0.40 -17.85
CA VAL A 421 26.55 -0.71 -18.28
C VAL A 421 25.22 -0.20 -18.87
N ASP A 422 24.71 -0.87 -19.93
CA ASP A 422 23.36 -0.68 -20.48
C ASP A 422 22.31 -1.10 -19.43
N PHE A 423 21.95 -0.14 -18.59
CA PHE A 423 20.90 -0.32 -17.59
C PHE A 423 19.52 -0.52 -18.23
N ASP A 424 19.27 -0.01 -19.44
CA ASP A 424 18.02 -0.32 -20.14
C ASP A 424 17.98 -1.82 -20.50
N PHE A 425 19.13 -2.46 -20.77
CA PHE A 425 19.23 -3.92 -20.95
C PHE A 425 19.01 -4.68 -19.65
N LEU A 426 19.61 -4.24 -18.54
CA LEU A 426 19.40 -4.82 -17.21
C LEU A 426 17.92 -4.70 -16.77
N GLU A 427 17.30 -3.54 -16.98
CA GLU A 427 15.89 -3.30 -16.68
C GLU A 427 15.00 -4.20 -17.53
N ARG A 428 15.23 -4.26 -18.85
CA ARG A 428 14.50 -5.16 -19.76
C ARG A 428 14.64 -6.64 -19.37
N ILE A 429 15.85 -7.13 -19.07
CA ILE A 429 16.05 -8.56 -18.78
C ILE A 429 15.50 -8.97 -17.40
N ALA A 430 15.51 -8.09 -16.41
CA ALA A 430 14.85 -8.32 -15.12
C ALA A 430 13.31 -8.30 -15.27
N MET A 431 12.75 -7.31 -15.98
CA MET A 431 11.31 -7.21 -16.23
C MET A 431 10.75 -8.40 -17.03
N ASP A 432 11.48 -8.87 -18.05
CA ASP A 432 11.09 -10.05 -18.85
C ASP A 432 11.06 -11.35 -18.01
N ASN A 433 11.66 -11.34 -16.82
CA ASN A 433 11.89 -12.49 -15.95
C ASN A 433 11.49 -12.20 -14.48
N ARG A 434 10.36 -11.50 -14.27
CA ARG A 434 9.65 -11.37 -12.98
C ARG A 434 10.47 -10.77 -11.83
N GLY A 435 11.41 -9.88 -12.15
CA GLY A 435 12.15 -9.10 -11.14
C GLY A 435 12.32 -7.65 -11.57
N ILE A 436 13.24 -6.95 -10.89
CA ILE A 436 13.53 -5.53 -11.13
C ILE A 436 15.04 -5.29 -11.23
N ALA A 437 15.42 -4.24 -11.94
CA ALA A 437 16.77 -3.71 -11.91
C ALA A 437 16.86 -2.52 -10.94
N GLN A 438 18.00 -2.37 -10.25
CA GLN A 438 18.35 -1.17 -9.49
C GLN A 438 19.77 -0.74 -9.88
N ARG A 439 19.96 0.56 -10.15
CA ARG A 439 21.30 1.13 -10.34
C ARG A 439 21.91 1.40 -8.97
N ILE A 440 23.18 1.03 -8.81
CA ILE A 440 23.98 1.25 -7.60
C ILE A 440 25.03 2.29 -7.94
N TYR A 441 25.03 3.42 -7.25
CA TYR A 441 26.01 4.48 -7.47
C TYR A 441 27.33 4.09 -6.80
N ALA A 442 28.43 4.13 -7.56
CA ALA A 442 29.78 3.80 -7.08
C ALA A 442 30.40 4.94 -6.24
N ASN A 443 29.62 5.49 -5.31
CA ASN A 443 30.07 6.41 -4.27
C ASN A 443 30.44 5.61 -2.99
N HIS A 444 30.60 6.25 -1.84
CA HIS A 444 30.92 5.55 -0.59
C HIS A 444 29.80 4.59 -0.12
N ASP A 445 28.53 4.93 -0.37
CA ASP A 445 27.35 4.19 0.11
C ASP A 445 26.97 2.97 -0.75
N ALA A 446 27.76 2.58 -1.76
CA ALA A 446 27.36 1.52 -2.69
C ALA A 446 27.06 0.19 -1.98
N ALA A 447 27.78 -0.11 -0.90
CA ALA A 447 27.53 -1.29 -0.08
C ALA A 447 26.17 -1.23 0.63
N ASP A 448 25.76 -0.06 1.12
CA ASP A 448 24.48 0.13 1.82
C ASP A 448 23.31 0.24 0.84
N GLN A 449 23.53 0.73 -0.37
CA GLN A 449 22.56 0.64 -1.48
C GLN A 449 22.28 -0.83 -1.86
N LEU A 450 23.30 -1.69 -1.89
CA LEU A 450 23.17 -3.13 -2.13
C LEU A 450 22.44 -3.84 -0.97
N LYS A 451 22.81 -3.57 0.28
CA LYS A 451 22.10 -4.08 1.48
C LYS A 451 20.63 -3.65 1.46
N THR A 452 20.37 -2.36 1.25
CA THR A 452 19.01 -1.79 1.15
C THR A 452 18.19 -2.40 0.02
N PHE A 453 18.80 -2.74 -1.12
CA PHE A 453 18.13 -3.52 -2.17
C PHE A 453 17.75 -4.91 -1.65
N TYR A 454 18.72 -5.65 -1.07
CA TYR A 454 18.47 -7.02 -0.62
C TYR A 454 17.36 -7.07 0.43
N SER A 455 17.33 -6.16 1.41
CA SER A 455 16.26 -6.08 2.42
C SER A 455 14.86 -5.85 1.82
N GLN A 456 14.72 -5.33 0.60
CA GLN A 456 13.43 -5.21 -0.10
C GLN A 456 12.95 -6.52 -0.73
N VAL A 457 13.83 -7.52 -0.90
CA VAL A 457 13.55 -8.80 -1.58
C VAL A 457 13.90 -10.06 -0.74
N SER A 458 14.53 -9.92 0.42
CA SER A 458 14.99 -11.03 1.28
C SER A 458 13.87 -11.70 2.09
N SER A 459 12.70 -11.06 2.21
CA SER A 459 11.55 -11.56 2.98
C SER A 459 10.27 -11.65 2.13
N PRO A 460 10.19 -12.56 1.15
CA PRO A 460 8.93 -12.86 0.47
C PRO A 460 7.93 -13.46 1.46
N LEU A 461 6.68 -12.99 1.46
CA LEU A 461 5.61 -13.49 2.36
C LEU A 461 4.51 -14.25 1.62
N LEU A 462 4.27 -13.90 0.35
CA LEU A 462 3.27 -14.55 -0.51
C LEU A 462 3.82 -14.75 -1.91
N ARG A 463 3.25 -15.76 -2.59
CA ARG A 463 3.43 -16.04 -4.02
C ARG A 463 2.06 -16.21 -4.70
N THR A 464 2.03 -16.12 -6.03
CA THR A 464 0.83 -16.39 -6.85
C THR A 464 -0.39 -15.56 -6.41
N ILE A 465 -0.19 -14.25 -6.21
CA ILE A 465 -1.25 -13.34 -5.78
C ILE A 465 -2.13 -12.97 -6.97
N ALA A 466 -3.45 -13.07 -6.83
CA ALA A 466 -4.43 -12.58 -7.79
C ALA A 466 -5.57 -11.83 -7.07
N ILE A 467 -5.95 -10.66 -7.59
CA ILE A 467 -7.03 -9.83 -7.05
C ILE A 467 -8.17 -9.77 -8.08
N HIS A 468 -9.32 -10.30 -7.69
CA HIS A 468 -10.51 -10.45 -8.53
C HIS A 468 -11.59 -9.44 -8.14
N PHE A 469 -12.31 -8.94 -9.15
CA PHE A 469 -13.45 -8.03 -9.01
C PHE A 469 -14.60 -8.56 -9.89
N PRO A 470 -15.87 -8.21 -9.61
CA PRO A 470 -16.99 -8.60 -10.46
C PRO A 470 -16.85 -8.02 -11.87
N GLU A 471 -16.88 -8.87 -12.90
CA GLU A 471 -16.58 -8.49 -14.30
C GLU A 471 -17.51 -7.39 -14.83
N ASN A 472 -18.76 -7.33 -14.36
CA ASN A 472 -19.74 -6.32 -14.75
C ASN A 472 -19.58 -4.97 -14.02
N ALA A 473 -18.78 -4.89 -12.95
CA ALA A 473 -18.66 -3.70 -12.10
C ALA A 473 -17.44 -2.82 -12.45
N VAL A 474 -16.44 -3.36 -13.17
CA VAL A 474 -15.15 -2.69 -13.40
C VAL A 474 -14.71 -2.75 -14.86
N ASN A 475 -13.98 -1.74 -15.32
CA ASN A 475 -13.31 -1.72 -16.62
C ASN A 475 -11.88 -1.15 -16.51
N ASN A 476 -11.07 -1.37 -17.56
CA ASN A 476 -9.71 -0.82 -17.70
C ASN A 476 -8.80 -1.01 -16.47
N MET A 477 -8.93 -2.15 -15.77
CA MET A 477 -8.11 -2.47 -14.60
C MET A 477 -6.62 -2.61 -14.94
N THR A 478 -5.76 -2.21 -14.02
CA THR A 478 -4.30 -2.41 -14.07
C THR A 478 -3.92 -3.89 -13.89
N GLN A 479 -2.63 -4.22 -13.93
CA GLN A 479 -2.13 -5.52 -13.45
C GLN A 479 -2.76 -5.88 -12.10
N ASN A 480 -3.38 -7.06 -12.03
CA ASN A 480 -4.07 -7.60 -10.85
C ASN A 480 -3.55 -8.99 -10.43
N ARG A 481 -2.48 -9.47 -11.07
CA ARG A 481 -1.77 -10.71 -10.74
C ARG A 481 -0.29 -10.40 -10.49
N PHE A 482 0.28 -10.97 -9.44
CA PHE A 482 1.65 -10.70 -9.00
C PHE A 482 2.31 -12.01 -8.54
N ASP A 483 3.51 -12.29 -9.04
CA ASP A 483 4.19 -13.56 -8.74
C ASP A 483 4.59 -13.68 -7.27
N LYS A 484 4.95 -12.56 -6.63
CA LYS A 484 5.58 -12.48 -5.29
C LYS A 484 5.15 -11.20 -4.56
N PHE A 485 5.05 -11.25 -3.24
CA PHE A 485 4.89 -10.08 -2.35
C PHE A 485 5.96 -10.14 -1.23
N PHE A 486 6.58 -9.00 -0.93
CA PHE A 486 7.68 -8.90 0.03
C PHE A 486 7.29 -8.10 1.26
N HIS A 487 7.84 -8.46 2.42
CA HIS A 487 7.62 -7.77 3.69
C HIS A 487 7.94 -6.27 3.55
N GLY A 488 7.08 -5.42 4.10
CA GLY A 488 7.26 -3.96 4.04
C GLY A 488 7.04 -3.32 2.66
N SER A 489 6.62 -4.08 1.63
CA SER A 489 6.13 -3.53 0.36
C SER A 489 4.62 -3.29 0.38
N GLU A 490 4.01 -2.99 -0.78
CA GLU A 490 2.56 -2.90 -0.99
C GLU A 490 2.23 -3.22 -2.46
N LEU A 491 1.21 -4.04 -2.71
CA LEU A 491 0.62 -4.25 -4.03
C LEU A 491 -0.56 -3.29 -4.22
N ILE A 492 -0.71 -2.72 -5.40
CA ILE A 492 -1.75 -1.74 -5.70
C ILE A 492 -2.39 -2.08 -7.05
N VAL A 493 -3.71 -2.22 -7.05
CA VAL A 493 -4.54 -2.47 -8.25
C VAL A 493 -5.55 -1.35 -8.36
N ALA A 494 -5.69 -0.74 -9.54
CA ALA A 494 -6.64 0.33 -9.79
C ALA A 494 -7.48 0.07 -11.04
N GLY A 495 -8.64 0.72 -11.15
CA GLY A 495 -9.51 0.60 -12.32
C GLY A 495 -10.60 1.66 -12.35
N LYS A 496 -11.34 1.69 -13.48
CA LYS A 496 -12.54 2.50 -13.67
C LYS A 496 -13.77 1.67 -13.29
N LEU A 497 -14.76 2.28 -12.65
CA LEU A 497 -16.07 1.63 -12.43
C LEU A 497 -16.88 1.60 -13.73
N GLN A 498 -17.80 0.65 -13.83
CA GLN A 498 -18.93 0.72 -14.76
C GLN A 498 -20.12 1.41 -14.07
N PRO A 499 -20.98 2.15 -14.81
CA PRO A 499 -22.28 2.58 -14.29
C PRO A 499 -23.12 1.36 -13.89
N SER A 500 -23.59 1.33 -12.63
CA SER A 500 -24.32 0.20 -12.07
C SER A 500 -25.08 0.63 -10.81
N ASP A 501 -26.21 -0.01 -10.51
CA ASP A 501 -27.02 0.23 -9.29
C ASP A 501 -26.40 -0.35 -7.99
N LEU A 502 -25.11 -0.70 -8.02
CA LEU A 502 -24.39 -1.24 -6.87
C LEU A 502 -24.02 -0.11 -5.91
N THR A 503 -24.32 -0.26 -4.63
CA THR A 503 -23.88 0.68 -3.58
C THR A 503 -22.48 0.36 -3.04
N THR A 504 -22.00 -0.87 -3.22
CA THR A 504 -20.67 -1.31 -2.79
C THR A 504 -19.91 -2.04 -3.89
N LEU A 505 -18.59 -1.81 -3.93
CA LEU A 505 -17.65 -2.63 -4.69
C LEU A 505 -17.07 -3.71 -3.76
N GLN A 506 -16.90 -4.92 -4.28
CA GLN A 506 -16.24 -6.02 -3.56
C GLN A 506 -15.04 -6.53 -4.37
N SER A 507 -14.02 -7.01 -3.65
CA SER A 507 -12.85 -7.70 -4.21
C SER A 507 -12.59 -9.03 -3.51
N LEU A 508 -11.91 -9.95 -4.21
CA LEU A 508 -11.45 -11.23 -3.70
C LEU A 508 -9.96 -11.40 -4.05
N THR A 509 -9.10 -11.34 -3.04
CA THR A 509 -7.67 -11.62 -3.17
C THR A 509 -7.39 -13.07 -2.83
N THR A 510 -6.72 -13.79 -3.72
CA THR A 510 -6.23 -15.16 -3.54
C THR A 510 -4.71 -15.16 -3.58
N ALA A 511 -4.03 -15.83 -2.65
CA ALA A 511 -2.56 -15.95 -2.62
C ALA A 511 -2.09 -17.20 -1.88
N SER A 512 -0.89 -17.69 -2.16
CA SER A 512 -0.25 -18.75 -1.36
C SER A 512 0.80 -18.19 -0.40
N ALA A 513 0.70 -18.54 0.88
CA ALA A 513 1.74 -18.33 1.89
C ALA A 513 2.58 -19.61 2.08
N ALA A 514 3.45 -19.63 3.10
CA ALA A 514 4.27 -20.81 3.44
C ALA A 514 3.39 -22.03 3.75
N ASN A 515 2.52 -21.92 4.76
CA ASN A 515 1.78 -23.07 5.29
C ASN A 515 0.33 -23.17 4.74
N MET A 516 -0.24 -22.06 4.25
CA MET A 516 -1.66 -21.94 3.88
C MET A 516 -1.89 -21.14 2.59
N ASP A 517 -3.02 -21.38 1.92
CA ASP A 517 -3.57 -20.45 0.91
C ASP A 517 -4.51 -19.44 1.58
N LEU A 518 -4.37 -18.17 1.22
CA LEU A 518 -5.19 -17.06 1.71
C LEU A 518 -6.31 -16.74 0.72
N ASN A 519 -7.54 -16.67 1.20
CA ASN A 519 -8.70 -16.13 0.48
C ASN A 519 -9.28 -14.96 1.28
N ILE A 520 -9.04 -13.74 0.81
CA ILE A 520 -9.37 -12.49 1.51
C ILE A 520 -10.44 -11.74 0.72
N LYS A 521 -11.50 -11.29 1.39
CA LYS A 521 -12.51 -10.41 0.81
C LYS A 521 -12.42 -9.02 1.43
N THR A 522 -12.55 -8.02 0.58
CA THR A 522 -12.66 -6.61 0.97
C THR A 522 -13.87 -6.00 0.27
N GLU A 523 -14.54 -5.07 0.94
CA GLU A 523 -15.65 -4.30 0.39
C GLU A 523 -15.49 -2.81 0.69
N ALA A 524 -16.06 -1.97 -0.18
CA ALA A 524 -16.04 -0.52 -0.06
C ALA A 524 -17.38 0.08 -0.51
N ASP A 525 -17.81 1.14 0.18
CA ASP A 525 -18.91 2.01 -0.25
C ASP A 525 -18.44 2.88 -1.44
N ILE A 526 -19.28 2.99 -2.48
CA ILE A 526 -18.94 3.68 -3.73
C ILE A 526 -19.00 5.21 -3.61
N HIS A 527 -19.73 5.76 -2.63
CA HIS A 527 -19.93 7.21 -2.45
C HIS A 527 -19.50 7.74 -1.07
N GLY A 528 -19.33 6.87 -0.08
CA GLY A 528 -18.97 7.25 1.29
C GLY A 528 -17.63 7.98 1.40
N LEU A 529 -16.61 7.58 0.64
CA LEU A 529 -15.28 8.21 0.72
C LEU A 529 -15.24 9.60 0.06
N ASP A 530 -15.86 9.77 -1.12
CA ASP A 530 -15.97 11.10 -1.76
C ASP A 530 -16.71 12.10 -0.86
N SER A 531 -17.74 11.62 -0.15
CA SER A 531 -18.46 12.41 0.85
C SER A 531 -17.53 12.89 1.97
N VAL A 532 -16.71 12.01 2.55
CA VAL A 532 -15.72 12.38 3.59
C VAL A 532 -14.68 13.37 3.06
N LEU A 533 -14.07 13.08 1.89
CA LEU A 533 -13.05 13.91 1.26
C LEU A 533 -13.57 15.34 0.98
N SER A 534 -14.81 15.48 0.52
CA SER A 534 -15.42 16.79 0.27
C SER A 534 -15.45 17.72 1.50
N THR A 535 -15.48 17.15 2.72
CA THR A 535 -15.45 17.93 3.98
C THR A 535 -14.04 18.33 4.42
N HIS A 536 -12.99 18.01 3.66
CA HIS A 536 -11.59 18.14 4.10
C HIS A 536 -10.75 18.97 3.12
N GLN A 537 -10.57 20.26 3.48
CA GLN A 537 -9.90 21.33 2.70
C GLN A 537 -8.54 20.97 2.06
N HIS A 538 -7.76 20.08 2.67
CA HIS A 538 -6.43 19.69 2.18
C HIS A 538 -6.40 18.29 1.52
N SER A 539 -7.56 17.64 1.34
CA SER A 539 -7.67 16.36 0.64
C SER A 539 -7.97 16.55 -0.86
N PHE A 540 -7.93 15.46 -1.64
CA PHE A 540 -8.16 15.48 -3.08
C PHE A 540 -8.96 14.26 -3.55
N THR A 541 -10.21 14.46 -4.00
CA THR A 541 -11.08 13.38 -4.52
C THR A 541 -10.54 12.75 -5.81
N GLY A 542 -9.88 13.51 -6.68
CA GLY A 542 -9.32 12.95 -7.93
C GLY A 542 -8.16 11.97 -7.76
N PHE A 543 -7.78 11.59 -6.53
CA PHE A 543 -6.62 10.73 -6.26
C PHE A 543 -6.75 9.35 -6.92
N ALA A 544 -7.92 8.71 -6.85
CA ALA A 544 -8.12 7.37 -7.41
C ALA A 544 -8.04 7.39 -8.95
N ARG A 545 -8.63 8.41 -9.59
CA ARG A 545 -8.52 8.65 -11.03
C ARG A 545 -7.07 8.89 -11.47
N GLN A 546 -6.33 9.74 -10.75
CA GLN A 546 -4.94 10.03 -11.11
C GLN A 546 -4.01 8.86 -10.81
N MET A 547 -4.22 8.09 -9.74
CA MET A 547 -3.45 6.89 -9.44
C MET A 547 -3.71 5.78 -10.48
N TRP A 548 -4.97 5.58 -10.90
CA TRP A 548 -5.30 4.67 -12.01
C TRP A 548 -4.55 5.05 -13.30
N ALA A 549 -4.60 6.33 -13.69
CA ALA A 549 -3.95 6.81 -14.90
C ALA A 549 -2.43 6.70 -14.81
N TYR A 550 -1.85 7.04 -13.65
CA TYR A 550 -0.43 6.91 -13.37
C TYR A 550 0.06 5.46 -13.51
N ILE A 551 -0.61 4.50 -12.87
CA ILE A 551 -0.25 3.07 -12.95
C ILE A 551 -0.41 2.58 -14.40
N THR A 552 -1.51 2.95 -15.06
CA THR A 552 -1.80 2.55 -16.45
C THR A 552 -0.75 3.08 -17.44
N VAL A 553 -0.34 4.35 -17.33
CA VAL A 553 0.71 4.94 -18.18
C VAL A 553 2.05 4.25 -17.97
N ASN A 554 2.43 3.96 -16.72
CA ASN A 554 3.67 3.25 -16.41
C ASN A 554 3.66 1.77 -16.89
N GLN A 555 2.53 1.07 -16.76
CA GLN A 555 2.38 -0.29 -17.30
C GLN A 555 2.44 -0.32 -18.83
N LEU A 556 1.87 0.69 -19.52
CA LEU A 556 2.00 0.84 -20.97
C LEU A 556 3.43 1.21 -21.41
N LEU A 557 4.17 2.00 -20.62
CA LEU A 557 5.59 2.29 -20.87
C LEU A 557 6.44 1.00 -20.82
N ALA A 558 6.21 0.15 -19.81
CA ALA A 558 6.86 -1.17 -19.71
C ALA A 558 6.43 -2.11 -20.85
N GLU A 559 5.14 -2.19 -21.19
CA GLU A 559 4.67 -3.01 -22.33
C GLU A 559 5.33 -2.56 -23.65
N ARG A 560 5.55 -1.25 -23.83
CA ARG A 560 6.21 -0.69 -25.00
C ARG A 560 7.71 -1.03 -25.06
N SER A 561 8.43 -1.11 -23.94
CA SER A 561 9.86 -1.45 -23.96
C SER A 561 10.04 -2.88 -24.48
N LEU A 562 9.24 -3.81 -23.96
CA LEU A 562 9.25 -5.25 -24.29
C LEU A 562 8.54 -5.63 -25.60
N ALA A 563 7.69 -4.77 -26.17
CA ALA A 563 6.90 -5.10 -27.36
C ALA A 563 7.77 -5.48 -28.60
N PRO A 564 7.50 -6.60 -29.30
CA PRO A 564 8.41 -7.13 -30.31
C PRO A 564 8.36 -6.44 -31.69
N THR A 565 7.31 -5.69 -32.00
CA THR A 565 7.12 -5.10 -33.35
C THR A 565 6.86 -3.59 -33.29
N ALA A 566 7.32 -2.87 -34.32
CA ALA A 566 7.09 -1.43 -34.48
C ALA A 566 5.58 -1.08 -34.46
N ASN A 567 4.74 -1.92 -35.06
CA ASN A 567 3.28 -1.74 -35.06
C ASN A 567 2.67 -1.86 -33.66
N LYS A 568 3.09 -2.83 -32.83
CA LYS A 568 2.63 -2.90 -31.44
C LYS A 568 3.14 -1.70 -30.63
N LYS A 569 4.43 -1.35 -30.79
CA LYS A 569 5.04 -0.16 -30.15
C LYS A 569 4.31 1.15 -30.51
N ARG A 570 3.86 1.31 -31.76
CA ARG A 570 3.10 2.49 -32.22
C ARG A 570 1.72 2.57 -31.55
N ARG A 571 0.95 1.48 -31.54
CA ARG A 571 -0.37 1.41 -30.88
C ARG A 571 -0.29 1.75 -29.38
N ILE A 572 0.70 1.19 -28.67
CA ILE A 572 0.90 1.47 -27.24
C ILE A 572 1.25 2.95 -27.02
N THR A 573 2.14 3.54 -27.84
CA THR A 573 2.45 4.98 -27.75
C THR A 573 1.22 5.87 -27.96
N GLN A 574 0.33 5.54 -28.90
CA GLN A 574 -0.90 6.33 -29.10
C GLN A 574 -1.80 6.28 -27.84
N ARG A 575 -1.91 5.12 -27.18
CA ARG A 575 -2.65 4.99 -25.91
C ARG A 575 -1.98 5.76 -24.76
N ILE A 576 -0.65 5.73 -24.66
CA ILE A 576 0.10 6.54 -23.68
C ILE A 576 -0.15 8.02 -23.92
N MET A 577 -0.05 8.50 -25.16
CA MET A 577 -0.22 9.91 -25.51
C MET A 577 -1.64 10.42 -25.22
N ALA A 578 -2.66 9.61 -25.51
CA ALA A 578 -4.05 9.94 -25.17
C ALA A 578 -4.25 10.14 -23.66
N LEU A 579 -3.85 9.14 -22.84
CA LEU A 579 -3.95 9.23 -21.38
C LEU A 579 -3.09 10.37 -20.80
N ALA A 580 -1.89 10.59 -21.33
CA ALA A 580 -1.00 11.65 -20.89
C ALA A 580 -1.54 13.06 -21.20
N VAL A 581 -2.34 13.23 -22.26
CA VAL A 581 -3.03 14.51 -22.53
C VAL A 581 -4.33 14.61 -21.72
N GLU A 582 -5.13 13.54 -21.59
CA GLU A 582 -6.34 13.48 -20.75
C GLU A 582 -6.05 13.85 -19.28
N HIS A 583 -4.95 13.34 -18.72
CA HIS A 583 -4.55 13.54 -17.33
C HIS A 583 -3.47 14.61 -17.11
N GLN A 584 -3.04 15.28 -18.18
CA GLN A 584 -1.95 16.29 -18.20
C GLN A 584 -0.61 15.80 -17.64
N PHE A 585 -0.20 14.56 -17.92
CA PHE A 585 1.14 14.07 -17.56
C PHE A 585 2.19 14.40 -18.61
N VAL A 586 3.29 15.05 -18.20
CA VAL A 586 4.52 15.12 -19.00
C VAL A 586 5.21 13.75 -18.99
N THR A 587 5.40 13.17 -20.18
CA THR A 587 5.95 11.82 -20.41
C THR A 587 7.02 11.85 -21.51
N PRO A 588 7.75 10.75 -21.78
CA PRO A 588 8.66 10.69 -22.92
C PRO A 588 8.05 11.02 -24.30
N PHE A 589 6.71 10.97 -24.46
CA PHE A 589 5.99 11.25 -25.72
C PHE A 589 5.15 12.53 -25.71
N THR A 590 4.97 13.18 -24.56
CA THR A 590 4.31 14.49 -24.42
C THR A 590 5.34 15.58 -24.07
N ALA A 591 4.92 16.84 -24.08
CA ALA A 591 5.67 17.96 -23.54
C ALA A 591 4.70 19.06 -23.10
N MET A 592 5.07 19.83 -22.07
CA MET A 592 4.31 21.01 -21.67
C MET A 592 4.75 22.21 -22.49
N LEU A 593 3.78 22.85 -23.15
CA LEU A 593 3.93 24.12 -23.85
C LEU A 593 3.29 25.22 -23.00
N VAL A 594 4.05 26.27 -22.72
CA VAL A 594 3.62 27.43 -21.93
C VAL A 594 3.18 28.54 -22.89
N GLU A 595 1.90 28.92 -22.82
CA GLU A 595 1.26 29.88 -23.72
C GLU A 595 0.58 31.00 -22.91
N GLY A 596 0.48 32.21 -23.46
CA GLY A 596 -0.21 33.34 -22.81
C GLY A 596 -1.68 33.41 -23.22
N HIS A 597 -2.59 33.68 -22.27
CA HIS A 597 -4.00 33.93 -22.55
C HIS A 597 -4.34 35.41 -22.35
N ASP A 598 -4.99 36.01 -23.35
CA ASP A 598 -5.28 37.45 -23.39
C ASP A 598 -6.79 37.69 -23.55
N GLN A 599 -7.45 38.30 -22.56
CA GLN A 599 -8.85 38.74 -22.65
C GLN A 599 -8.94 40.12 -23.31
N GLY A 600 -8.31 40.31 -24.49
CA GLY A 600 -8.14 41.65 -25.03
C GLY A 600 -7.41 41.82 -26.36
N GLY A 601 -7.24 40.77 -27.17
CA GLY A 601 -6.86 40.91 -28.58
C GLY A 601 -5.49 41.52 -28.89
N THR A 602 -4.58 41.67 -27.92
CA THR A 602 -3.24 42.26 -28.14
C THR A 602 -2.14 41.50 -27.39
N GLU A 603 -2.00 40.21 -27.75
CA GLU A 603 -1.03 39.27 -27.19
C GLU A 603 0.39 39.84 -27.07
N ARG A 604 0.91 39.99 -25.85
CA ARG A 604 2.24 40.57 -25.57
C ARG A 604 3.36 39.52 -25.56
N LEU A 605 4.55 39.95 -25.94
CA LEU A 605 5.73 39.10 -26.08
C LEU A 605 6.46 38.96 -24.72
N ILE A 606 7.18 37.85 -24.51
CA ILE A 606 8.21 37.78 -23.45
C ILE A 606 9.44 38.50 -23.98
N ALA A 607 9.54 39.78 -23.60
CA ALA A 607 10.67 40.71 -23.75
C ALA A 607 11.55 40.53 -24.99
N ASP A 608 11.25 41.30 -26.04
CA ASP A 608 12.16 41.53 -27.16
C ASP A 608 12.97 42.83 -26.93
N SER A 609 14.20 42.87 -27.44
CA SER A 609 15.09 44.04 -27.33
C SER A 609 14.68 45.14 -28.34
N PRO A 610 14.84 46.45 -28.05
CA PRO A 610 14.31 47.48 -28.93
C PRO A 610 14.97 47.46 -30.32
N ARG A 611 14.15 47.50 -31.37
CA ARG A 611 14.57 47.82 -32.74
C ARG A 611 14.46 49.32 -33.01
N ASP A 612 15.28 49.80 -33.93
CA ASP A 612 15.42 51.22 -34.26
C ASP A 612 14.12 51.94 -34.63
N SER A 613 14.08 53.22 -34.25
CA SER A 613 12.97 54.13 -34.53
C SER A 613 13.06 54.71 -35.94
N LYS A 614 12.51 54.02 -36.95
CA LYS A 614 12.37 54.59 -38.31
C LYS A 614 11.26 53.95 -39.17
N HIS A 615 10.35 54.81 -39.64
CA HIS A 615 9.21 54.56 -40.54
C HIS A 615 8.06 53.73 -39.92
N GLY A 616 6.78 54.07 -40.12
CA GLY A 616 6.21 55.26 -40.77
C GLY A 616 4.68 55.30 -40.62
N CYS A 617 4.08 56.49 -40.52
CA CYS A 617 2.66 56.65 -40.21
C CYS A 617 1.75 56.64 -41.45
N CYS A 618 0.70 55.80 -41.43
CA CYS A 618 -0.66 55.96 -42.00
C CYS A 618 -1.45 54.66 -41.66
N SER A 619 -2.79 54.63 -41.55
CA SER A 619 -3.79 55.50 -42.18
C SER A 619 -5.04 55.76 -41.31
N THR A 620 -5.57 56.98 -41.42
CA THR A 620 -7.01 57.39 -41.48
C THR A 620 -8.10 56.65 -40.69
N THR A 621 -8.90 57.44 -39.95
CA THR A 621 -10.20 57.10 -39.36
C THR A 621 -11.40 57.42 -40.27
N ALA A 622 -12.47 56.62 -40.20
CA ALA A 622 -13.88 57.03 -40.36
C ALA A 622 -14.86 55.87 -39.99
N PRO A 623 -15.92 56.09 -39.18
CA PRO A 623 -16.85 55.02 -38.77
C PRO A 623 -18.32 55.20 -39.25
N LEU A 624 -19.00 54.07 -39.50
CA LEU A 624 -20.46 53.88 -39.60
C LEU A 624 -20.75 52.42 -39.13
N SER A 625 -21.87 52.04 -38.51
CA SER A 625 -23.10 52.76 -38.12
C SER A 625 -23.72 52.11 -36.86
N GLY A 626 -24.81 52.70 -36.34
CA GLY A 626 -25.38 52.48 -35.00
C GLY A 626 -26.40 51.34 -34.80
N PRO A 627 -27.28 51.43 -33.77
CA PRO A 627 -27.63 50.25 -32.96
C PRO A 627 -29.13 49.89 -32.91
N HIS A 628 -29.44 48.73 -32.30
CA HIS A 628 -30.77 48.40 -31.80
C HIS A 628 -30.75 47.90 -30.34
N GLN A 629 -31.58 48.52 -29.49
CA GLN A 629 -31.97 48.02 -28.16
C GLN A 629 -33.37 47.41 -28.22
N LEU A 630 -33.68 46.52 -27.27
CA LEU A 630 -35.01 46.23 -26.66
C LEU A 630 -34.73 45.19 -25.55
N LEU A 631 -34.74 45.43 -24.23
CA LEU A 631 -35.64 46.09 -23.25
C LEU A 631 -36.81 45.22 -22.71
N TYR A 632 -37.06 45.42 -21.39
CA TYR A 632 -38.11 44.88 -20.51
C TYR A 632 -38.00 43.40 -20.02
N ALA A 633 -38.57 43.00 -18.86
CA ALA A 633 -38.62 43.56 -17.49
C ALA A 633 -39.39 42.61 -16.52
N ASN A 634 -39.15 42.67 -15.20
CA ASN A 634 -39.96 42.00 -14.15
C ASN A 634 -41.18 42.87 -13.73
N PRO A 635 -42.29 42.26 -13.25
CA PRO A 635 -42.57 42.12 -11.80
C PRO A 635 -43.13 40.70 -11.43
N GLN A 636 -43.12 40.13 -10.22
CA GLN A 636 -43.26 40.54 -8.80
C GLN A 636 -44.67 40.42 -8.16
N TRP A 637 -44.77 39.42 -7.26
CA TRP A 637 -45.52 39.34 -5.98
C TRP A 637 -47.06 39.25 -5.91
N ILE A 638 -47.52 38.41 -4.96
CA ILE A 638 -48.56 38.72 -3.95
C ILE A 638 -48.45 37.75 -2.74
N GLN A 639 -48.72 38.27 -1.55
CA GLN A 639 -48.98 37.62 -0.24
C GLN A 639 -50.16 38.41 0.40
N PRO A 640 -50.71 38.11 1.61
CA PRO A 640 -50.26 37.23 2.71
C PRO A 640 -51.33 36.11 3.01
N THR A 641 -51.79 35.66 4.20
CA THR A 641 -51.69 36.09 5.63
C THR A 641 -52.12 34.99 6.62
N TYR A 642 -51.84 35.23 7.91
CA TYR A 642 -52.49 34.73 9.15
C TYR A 642 -52.25 33.29 9.67
N ALA A 643 -51.91 33.27 10.97
CA ALA A 643 -52.03 32.16 11.94
C ALA A 643 -53.19 32.49 12.93
N PRO A 644 -53.52 31.71 13.99
CA PRO A 644 -52.61 31.49 15.12
C PRO A 644 -52.76 30.20 15.98
N THR A 645 -51.85 30.08 16.96
CA THR A 645 -51.99 29.51 18.32
C THR A 645 -52.04 28.00 18.63
N GLN A 646 -51.27 27.73 19.71
CA GLN A 646 -51.53 26.88 20.88
C GLN A 646 -50.91 25.47 21.00
N GLU A 647 -50.72 25.14 22.28
CA GLU A 647 -49.78 24.17 22.83
C GLU A 647 -50.44 22.81 23.04
N ALA A 648 -49.62 21.75 22.99
CA ALA A 648 -49.93 20.50 23.70
C ALA A 648 -48.62 19.78 24.09
N THR A 649 -48.29 19.77 25.37
CA THR A 649 -47.26 18.87 25.93
C THR A 649 -47.80 17.44 25.94
N GLY A 650 -47.52 16.68 24.90
CA GLY A 650 -48.00 15.31 24.72
C GLY A 650 -46.91 14.25 24.85
N THR A 651 -46.58 13.84 26.07
CA THR A 651 -45.86 12.56 26.28
C THR A 651 -46.82 11.41 25.98
N LEU A 652 -46.55 10.64 24.92
CA LEU A 652 -47.13 9.30 24.78
C LEU A 652 -46.04 8.28 24.46
N GLU A 653 -46.06 7.19 25.22
CA GLU A 653 -45.20 6.04 25.01
C GLU A 653 -45.64 5.29 23.74
N SER A 654 -44.69 4.71 23.00
CA SER A 654 -45.02 3.67 22.02
C SER A 654 -44.14 2.44 22.21
N THR A 655 -44.77 1.35 22.65
CA THR A 655 -44.25 -0.02 22.68
C THR A 655 -42.87 -0.23 23.31
N ILE A 656 -42.90 -0.67 24.57
CA ILE A 656 -41.87 -1.55 25.13
C ILE A 656 -41.73 -2.77 24.19
N ILE A 657 -40.71 -2.78 23.35
CA ILE A 657 -40.25 -4.03 22.72
C ILE A 657 -39.69 -4.86 23.87
N THR A 658 -40.29 -6.02 24.13
CA THR A 658 -39.87 -6.91 25.21
C THR A 658 -38.54 -7.56 24.88
N SER A 659 -37.45 -6.85 25.20
CA SER A 659 -36.08 -7.37 25.22
C SER A 659 -36.04 -8.58 26.14
N VAL A 660 -35.99 -9.78 25.56
CA VAL A 660 -35.73 -11.00 26.32
C VAL A 660 -34.32 -10.90 26.88
N ASP A 661 -34.22 -11.05 28.20
CA ASP A 661 -33.02 -10.77 28.95
C ASP A 661 -32.14 -12.02 28.99
N ASN A 662 -31.06 -12.00 28.20
CA ASN A 662 -30.11 -13.08 27.91
C ASN A 662 -30.64 -14.20 26.97
N ASP A 663 -30.08 -14.22 25.75
CA ASP A 663 -30.12 -15.40 24.85
C ASP A 663 -29.46 -16.62 25.54
N PRO A 664 -29.92 -17.86 25.26
CA PRO A 664 -29.38 -19.07 25.88
C PRO A 664 -27.94 -19.38 25.44
N HIS A 665 -27.12 -19.91 26.34
CA HIS A 665 -25.78 -20.43 26.02
C HIS A 665 -25.82 -21.54 24.97
N PHE A 666 -26.89 -22.36 25.00
CA PHE A 666 -27.05 -23.52 24.12
C PHE A 666 -28.47 -23.59 23.56
N ILE A 667 -28.56 -23.78 22.24
CA ILE A 667 -29.78 -24.17 21.51
C ILE A 667 -29.44 -25.46 20.75
N ILE A 668 -30.10 -26.56 21.11
CA ILE A 668 -29.89 -27.88 20.52
C ILE A 668 -31.17 -28.30 19.80
N HIS A 669 -31.04 -28.62 18.50
CA HIS A 669 -32.11 -29.22 17.72
C HIS A 669 -31.97 -30.75 17.72
N LEU A 670 -33.05 -31.46 18.05
CA LEU A 670 -33.06 -32.92 18.16
C LEU A 670 -33.96 -33.53 17.06
N PRO A 671 -33.38 -34.13 16.01
CA PRO A 671 -34.09 -34.41 14.75
C PRO A 671 -35.07 -35.59 14.78
N LYS A 672 -34.83 -36.66 15.56
CA LYS A 672 -35.82 -37.76 15.69
C LYS A 672 -37.07 -37.28 16.41
N SER A 673 -36.87 -36.44 17.43
CA SER A 673 -37.93 -35.86 18.28
C SER A 673 -38.60 -34.64 17.62
N ASN A 674 -37.93 -34.01 16.67
CA ASN A 674 -38.26 -32.71 16.06
C ASN A 674 -38.55 -31.63 17.12
N MET A 675 -37.61 -31.44 18.06
CA MET A 675 -37.72 -30.46 19.13
C MET A 675 -36.44 -29.62 19.28
N ASP A 676 -36.62 -28.32 19.53
CA ASP A 676 -35.54 -27.43 19.96
C ASP A 676 -35.53 -27.36 21.51
N ILE A 677 -34.34 -27.51 22.10
CA ILE A 677 -34.10 -27.43 23.54
C ILE A 677 -33.07 -26.33 23.81
N CYS A 678 -33.34 -25.51 24.83
CA CYS A 678 -32.50 -24.38 25.24
C CYS A 678 -32.04 -24.52 26.69
N PHE A 679 -30.79 -24.14 27.01
CA PHE A 679 -30.34 -24.01 28.41
C PHE A 679 -29.15 -23.06 28.56
N ASN A 680 -28.96 -22.60 29.79
CA ASN A 680 -27.78 -21.85 30.26
C ASN A 680 -26.90 -22.74 31.15
N ILE A 681 -25.63 -22.38 31.30
CA ILE A 681 -24.75 -22.93 32.34
C ILE A 681 -24.30 -21.79 33.25
N ASP A 682 -24.97 -21.67 34.40
CA ASP A 682 -24.68 -20.66 35.40
C ASP A 682 -23.35 -20.97 36.10
N SER A 683 -22.27 -20.36 35.61
CA SER A 683 -20.91 -20.49 36.15
C SER A 683 -20.24 -19.14 36.39
N LYS A 684 -19.05 -19.16 37.00
CA LYS A 684 -18.28 -17.95 37.29
C LYS A 684 -17.50 -17.48 36.04
N PRO A 685 -17.32 -16.17 35.83
CA PRO A 685 -16.35 -15.64 34.87
C PRO A 685 -14.96 -16.27 35.09
N GLY A 686 -14.25 -16.53 33.99
CA GLY A 686 -12.95 -17.20 33.98
C GLY A 686 -13.02 -18.73 33.87
N HIS A 687 -14.13 -19.37 34.26
CA HIS A 687 -14.32 -20.82 34.07
C HIS A 687 -14.27 -21.19 32.58
N ILE A 688 -13.62 -22.30 32.26
CA ILE A 688 -13.56 -22.90 30.93
C ILE A 688 -14.46 -24.13 30.92
N LEU A 689 -15.42 -24.18 29.99
CA LEU A 689 -16.36 -25.28 29.83
C LEU A 689 -15.98 -26.13 28.61
N ASN A 690 -15.93 -27.46 28.77
CA ASN A 690 -15.83 -28.37 27.62
C ASN A 690 -17.18 -28.48 26.90
N LEU A 691 -17.22 -28.00 25.66
CA LEU A 691 -18.40 -28.06 24.81
C LEU A 691 -18.43 -29.41 24.08
N ILE A 692 -17.29 -29.78 23.49
CA ILE A 692 -17.06 -31.04 22.78
C ILE A 692 -15.67 -31.58 23.13
N SER A 693 -15.57 -32.89 23.34
CA SER A 693 -14.32 -33.65 23.42
C SER A 693 -14.53 -34.93 22.60
N ASP A 694 -13.83 -35.08 21.48
CA ASP A 694 -13.85 -36.29 20.64
C ASP A 694 -12.44 -36.90 20.57
N PRO A 695 -12.14 -37.89 21.44
CA PRO A 695 -10.87 -38.61 21.41
C PRO A 695 -10.65 -39.45 20.14
N GLY A 696 -11.70 -39.73 19.36
CA GLY A 696 -11.61 -40.54 18.14
C GLY A 696 -11.22 -39.74 16.90
N THR A 697 -11.63 -38.48 16.79
CA THR A 697 -11.10 -37.54 15.77
C THR A 697 -9.89 -36.73 16.28
N GLY A 698 -9.67 -36.73 17.61
CA GLY A 698 -8.58 -36.00 18.26
C GLY A 698 -8.85 -34.50 18.37
N VAL A 699 -10.10 -34.12 18.62
CA VAL A 699 -10.59 -32.73 18.55
C VAL A 699 -11.32 -32.35 19.83
N THR A 700 -11.07 -31.15 20.35
CA THR A 700 -11.77 -30.58 21.52
C THR A 700 -12.19 -29.14 21.25
N ILE A 701 -13.36 -28.74 21.77
CA ILE A 701 -13.86 -27.37 21.74
C ILE A 701 -14.22 -26.95 23.16
N ASN A 702 -13.60 -25.86 23.61
CA ASN A 702 -13.69 -25.33 24.96
C ASN A 702 -14.07 -23.85 24.94
N GLY A 703 -15.03 -23.43 25.77
CA GLY A 703 -15.47 -22.04 25.87
C GLY A 703 -15.17 -21.42 27.23
N GLN A 704 -14.47 -20.29 27.27
CA GLN A 704 -14.25 -19.53 28.50
C GLN A 704 -15.33 -18.47 28.69
N LEU A 705 -15.89 -18.42 29.90
CA LEU A 705 -16.92 -17.45 30.27
C LEU A 705 -16.33 -16.11 30.70
N VAL A 706 -16.97 -15.02 30.27
CA VAL A 706 -16.77 -13.65 30.77
C VAL A 706 -18.06 -13.13 31.40
N GLY A 707 -17.93 -12.21 32.35
CA GLY A 707 -19.08 -11.61 33.05
C GLY A 707 -19.56 -10.30 32.44
N SER A 708 -20.85 -10.00 32.63
CA SER A 708 -21.41 -8.66 32.48
C SER A 708 -20.77 -7.65 33.45
N LYS A 709 -20.85 -6.36 33.11
CA LYS A 709 -20.25 -5.24 33.88
C LYS A 709 -21.01 -4.89 35.15
N LYS A 710 -22.22 -5.42 35.35
CA LYS A 710 -23.10 -5.17 36.50
C LYS A 710 -23.89 -6.41 36.85
N MET A 711 -24.01 -6.69 38.14
CA MET A 711 -24.94 -7.71 38.65
C MET A 711 -26.39 -7.32 38.39
N LYS A 712 -27.24 -8.34 38.21
CA LYS A 712 -28.69 -8.23 38.14
C LYS A 712 -29.28 -9.27 39.11
N ASN A 713 -30.15 -8.84 40.01
CA ASN A 713 -30.75 -9.69 41.07
C ASN A 713 -29.71 -10.57 41.81
N ASN A 714 -28.61 -9.97 42.27
CA ASN A 714 -27.45 -10.64 42.93
C ASN A 714 -26.73 -11.72 42.11
N LYS A 715 -27.02 -11.86 40.81
CA LYS A 715 -26.34 -12.74 39.86
C LYS A 715 -25.47 -11.93 38.89
N ILE A 716 -24.34 -12.51 38.46
CA ILE A 716 -23.58 -12.02 37.30
C ILE A 716 -24.00 -12.88 36.11
N ASP A 717 -24.53 -12.25 35.07
CA ASP A 717 -24.76 -12.93 33.80
C ASP A 717 -23.43 -13.15 33.08
N THR A 718 -23.26 -14.34 32.50
CA THR A 718 -22.04 -14.75 31.80
C THR A 718 -22.31 -15.09 30.34
N TYR A 719 -21.30 -14.89 29.50
CA TYR A 719 -21.30 -15.19 28.06
C TYR A 719 -19.94 -15.78 27.66
N PHE A 720 -19.81 -16.41 26.50
CA PHE A 720 -18.48 -16.82 26.03
C PHE A 720 -17.66 -15.61 25.57
N GLY A 721 -16.47 -15.43 26.15
CA GLY A 721 -15.50 -14.41 25.72
C GLY A 721 -14.38 -14.98 24.85
N THR A 722 -14.13 -16.28 24.98
CA THR A 722 -13.12 -17.03 24.22
C THR A 722 -13.67 -18.41 23.86
N ILE A 723 -13.53 -18.82 22.60
CA ILE A 723 -13.77 -20.20 22.12
C ILE A 723 -12.43 -20.74 21.60
N SER A 724 -11.94 -21.83 22.20
CA SER A 724 -10.76 -22.57 21.77
C SER A 724 -11.18 -23.85 21.06
N ILE A 725 -10.56 -24.12 19.92
CA ILE A 725 -10.79 -25.29 19.06
C ILE A 725 -9.41 -25.91 18.81
N TYR A 726 -9.15 -27.08 19.36
CA TYR A 726 -7.84 -27.73 19.31
C TYR A 726 -7.93 -29.10 18.63
N SER A 727 -7.07 -29.33 17.64
CA SER A 727 -6.91 -30.62 16.97
C SER A 727 -5.53 -31.22 17.28
N LYS A 728 -5.52 -32.18 18.20
CA LYS A 728 -4.34 -32.97 18.59
C LYS A 728 -3.78 -33.79 17.43
N THR A 729 -4.63 -34.17 16.48
CA THR A 729 -4.26 -34.91 15.26
C THR A 729 -3.48 -34.08 14.24
N HIS A 730 -3.63 -32.74 14.27
CA HIS A 730 -2.94 -31.83 13.34
C HIS A 730 -1.91 -30.90 14.03
N GLY A 731 -1.90 -30.82 15.37
CA GLY A 731 -1.02 -29.91 16.11
C GLY A 731 -1.43 -28.43 16.03
N VAL A 732 -2.70 -28.17 15.70
CA VAL A 732 -3.26 -26.83 15.45
C VAL A 732 -4.30 -26.46 16.48
N GLN A 733 -4.23 -25.24 17.01
CA GLN A 733 -5.22 -24.63 17.89
C GLN A 733 -5.73 -23.32 17.28
N VAL A 734 -7.05 -23.07 17.35
CA VAL A 734 -7.66 -21.76 17.05
C VAL A 734 -8.31 -21.21 18.31
N ILE A 735 -7.95 -19.99 18.70
CA ILE A 735 -8.48 -19.29 19.87
C ILE A 735 -9.24 -18.05 19.38
N VAL A 736 -10.55 -18.17 19.25
CA VAL A 736 -11.46 -17.08 18.87
C VAL A 736 -11.79 -16.29 20.13
N GLY A 737 -11.25 -15.08 20.29
CA GLY A 737 -11.60 -14.12 21.34
C GLY A 737 -12.47 -12.98 20.81
N THR A 738 -13.00 -12.11 21.68
CA THR A 738 -13.88 -10.99 21.25
C THR A 738 -13.17 -9.85 20.52
N ASN A 739 -11.84 -9.73 20.68
CA ASN A 739 -11.01 -8.73 20.03
C ASN A 739 -10.27 -9.27 18.78
N ARG A 740 -9.80 -10.52 18.82
CA ARG A 740 -8.96 -11.17 17.80
C ARG A 740 -9.21 -12.68 17.73
N ILE A 741 -8.70 -13.32 16.69
CA ILE A 741 -8.69 -14.77 16.49
C ILE A 741 -7.23 -15.20 16.35
N ASP A 742 -6.72 -16.01 17.26
CA ASP A 742 -5.34 -16.53 17.21
C ASP A 742 -5.34 -17.94 16.63
N LEU A 743 -4.34 -18.27 15.80
CA LEU A 743 -4.10 -19.57 15.18
C LEU A 743 -2.68 -20.02 15.52
N MET A 744 -2.57 -21.09 16.29
CA MET A 744 -1.29 -21.64 16.74
C MET A 744 -1.02 -22.97 16.04
N GLU A 745 0.16 -23.10 15.41
CA GLU A 745 0.62 -24.30 14.69
C GLU A 745 2.05 -24.62 15.12
N GLY A 746 2.22 -25.59 16.02
CA GLY A 746 3.52 -25.94 16.59
C GLY A 746 4.18 -24.81 17.38
N ARG A 747 5.08 -24.05 16.74
CA ARG A 747 5.71 -22.83 17.30
C ARG A 747 5.17 -21.53 16.68
N ASN A 748 4.45 -21.60 15.57
CA ASN A 748 3.93 -20.45 14.87
C ASN A 748 2.64 -19.97 15.53
N ASN A 749 2.42 -18.66 15.58
CA ASN A 749 1.20 -18.04 16.08
C ASN A 749 0.80 -16.87 15.18
N HIS A 750 -0.42 -16.90 14.64
CA HIS A 750 -0.96 -15.89 13.73
C HIS A 750 -2.23 -15.26 14.33
N SER A 751 -2.29 -13.94 14.42
CA SER A 751 -3.45 -13.22 14.97
C SER A 751 -4.23 -12.48 13.87
N PHE A 752 -5.53 -12.77 13.78
CA PHE A 752 -6.48 -12.12 12.88
C PHE A 752 -7.48 -11.25 13.67
N SER A 753 -8.14 -10.29 13.03
CA SER A 753 -9.18 -9.46 13.64
C SER A 753 -10.54 -9.65 12.98
N TRP A 754 -11.61 -9.35 13.71
CA TRP A 754 -13.00 -9.44 13.25
C TRP A 754 -13.40 -8.46 12.13
N GLY A 755 -12.45 -7.83 11.45
CA GLY A 755 -12.70 -6.85 10.39
C GLY A 755 -13.11 -7.46 9.04
N ALA A 756 -12.80 -8.74 8.79
CA ALA A 756 -13.06 -9.39 7.51
C ALA A 756 -13.44 -10.87 7.65
N THR A 757 -14.01 -11.45 6.59
CA THR A 757 -14.19 -12.91 6.48
C THR A 757 -12.91 -13.54 5.97
N ALA A 758 -12.12 -14.14 6.86
CA ALA A 758 -11.00 -15.02 6.51
C ALA A 758 -11.47 -16.48 6.43
N GLU A 759 -11.08 -17.20 5.36
CA GLU A 759 -11.38 -18.62 5.16
C GLU A 759 -10.06 -19.42 5.26
N LEU A 760 -9.80 -20.01 6.43
CA LEU A 760 -8.60 -20.80 6.71
C LEU A 760 -8.78 -22.24 6.21
N VAL A 761 -8.36 -22.52 4.98
CA VAL A 761 -8.45 -23.85 4.37
C VAL A 761 -7.19 -24.66 4.68
N LEU A 762 -7.25 -25.49 5.72
CA LEU A 762 -6.29 -26.56 5.95
C LEU A 762 -6.61 -27.74 5.02
N ASP A 763 -5.66 -28.08 4.15
CA ASP A 763 -5.81 -29.13 3.13
C ASP A 763 -6.07 -30.49 3.82
N ARG A 764 -7.09 -31.29 3.47
CA ARG A 764 -7.55 -31.59 2.10
C ARG A 764 -9.07 -31.58 1.92
N TYR A 765 -9.49 -31.24 0.70
CA TYR A 765 -10.86 -31.22 0.11
C TYR A 765 -11.65 -29.90 0.19
N LYS A 766 -12.18 -29.48 -0.98
CA LYS A 766 -12.93 -28.24 -1.22
C LYS A 766 -14.44 -28.47 -1.23
N LYS A 767 -15.23 -27.54 -0.66
CA LYS A 767 -16.40 -26.90 -1.35
C LYS A 767 -17.08 -25.77 -0.54
N ASN A 768 -17.01 -24.57 -1.11
CA ASN A 768 -18.05 -23.52 -1.16
C ASN A 768 -18.71 -22.96 0.13
N LYS A 769 -18.26 -21.74 0.48
CA LYS A 769 -19.07 -20.49 0.51
C LYS A 769 -19.86 -20.12 1.79
N CYS A 770 -19.36 -19.05 2.43
CA CYS A 770 -20.05 -17.87 3.01
C CYS A 770 -20.04 -17.60 4.54
N THR A 771 -19.37 -16.47 4.90
CA THR A 771 -19.74 -15.51 5.96
C THR A 771 -19.67 -15.96 7.43
N THR A 772 -18.76 -16.85 7.80
CA THR A 772 -18.33 -17.04 9.19
C THR A 772 -16.96 -17.73 9.22
N ALA A 773 -16.33 -17.77 10.40
CA ALA A 773 -15.11 -18.54 10.64
C ALA A 773 -15.43 -20.05 10.62
N ASN A 774 -15.71 -20.58 9.43
CA ASN A 774 -16.08 -21.97 9.22
C ASN A 774 -14.83 -22.85 9.26
N ILE A 775 -14.47 -23.32 10.46
CA ILE A 775 -13.42 -24.34 10.63
C ILE A 775 -14.01 -25.69 10.26
N THR A 776 -13.89 -26.03 8.98
CA THR A 776 -14.14 -27.38 8.46
C THR A 776 -12.91 -28.26 8.60
N ASN A 777 -13.10 -29.58 8.47
CA ASN A 777 -12.04 -30.59 8.28
C ASN A 777 -11.26 -31.03 9.54
N MET A 778 -11.49 -30.42 10.70
CA MET A 778 -11.08 -30.98 12.01
C MET A 778 -12.17 -31.91 12.56
N GLY A 779 -12.58 -32.95 11.82
CA GLY A 779 -13.70 -33.85 12.17
C GLY A 779 -15.10 -33.22 12.17
N ILE A 780 -15.17 -31.89 12.23
CA ILE A 780 -16.36 -31.07 12.43
C ILE A 780 -16.74 -30.39 11.11
N SER A 781 -18.04 -30.33 10.85
CA SER A 781 -18.70 -29.83 9.65
C SER A 781 -19.54 -28.61 10.01
N ASN A 782 -19.15 -27.45 9.48
CA ASN A 782 -19.83 -26.17 9.69
C ASN A 782 -19.98 -25.78 11.19
N LEU A 783 -18.84 -25.70 11.89
CA LEU A 783 -18.74 -24.87 13.09
C LEU A 783 -18.72 -23.40 12.71
N MET A 784 -19.49 -22.57 13.41
CA MET A 784 -19.62 -21.14 13.18
C MET A 784 -19.51 -20.41 14.54
N VAL A 785 -18.55 -19.49 14.65
CA VAL A 785 -18.43 -18.57 15.81
C VAL A 785 -18.75 -17.14 15.35
N LEU A 786 -19.57 -16.43 16.12
CA LEU A 786 -20.11 -15.11 15.79
C LEU A 786 -19.82 -14.11 16.91
N LEU A 787 -19.28 -12.94 16.59
CA LEU A 787 -19.08 -11.85 17.55
C LEU A 787 -20.33 -10.97 17.64
N HIS A 788 -20.95 -10.94 18.81
CA HIS A 788 -21.99 -9.99 19.17
C HIS A 788 -21.32 -8.73 19.75
N ARG A 789 -21.20 -7.69 18.91
CA ARG A 789 -20.65 -6.38 19.31
C ARG A 789 -21.71 -5.51 19.96
N VAL A 790 -21.39 -4.97 21.13
CA VAL A 790 -22.21 -4.00 21.86
C VAL A 790 -21.61 -2.60 21.68
N TRP A 791 -22.41 -1.52 21.82
CA TRP A 791 -21.86 -0.18 21.62
C TRP A 791 -20.76 0.14 22.65
N LYS A 792 -19.71 0.87 22.24
CA LYS A 792 -18.45 1.11 22.98
C LYS A 792 -18.55 1.72 24.40
N LYS A 793 -19.76 2.04 24.87
CA LYS A 793 -20.07 2.56 26.22
C LYS A 793 -21.29 1.87 26.88
N HIS A 794 -21.63 0.65 26.48
CA HIS A 794 -22.82 -0.02 27.01
C HIS A 794 -22.70 -0.32 28.52
N PRO A 795 -23.72 0.00 29.35
CA PRO A 795 -23.59 0.05 30.81
C PRO A 795 -23.71 -1.30 31.53
N VAL A 796 -24.07 -2.38 30.83
CA VAL A 796 -24.26 -3.73 31.42
C VAL A 796 -23.51 -4.80 30.63
N GLN A 797 -23.93 -5.09 29.40
CA GLN A 797 -23.29 -6.12 28.54
C GLN A 797 -21.86 -5.75 28.11
N VAL A 798 -21.10 -6.78 27.74
CA VAL A 798 -19.79 -6.78 27.07
C VAL A 798 -19.92 -7.37 25.66
N ASP A 799 -18.93 -7.17 24.79
CA ASP A 799 -18.83 -7.96 23.56
C ASP A 799 -18.70 -9.46 23.90
N PHE A 800 -19.39 -10.34 23.17
CA PHE A 800 -19.42 -11.79 23.45
C PHE A 800 -19.53 -12.64 22.19
N LEU A 801 -19.29 -13.95 22.34
CA LEU A 801 -19.26 -14.93 21.26
C LEU A 801 -20.48 -15.86 21.34
N GLY A 802 -21.19 -16.01 20.21
CA GLY A 802 -22.14 -17.09 19.97
C GLY A 802 -21.45 -18.23 19.22
N ILE A 803 -21.68 -19.48 19.64
CA ILE A 803 -21.18 -20.69 18.98
C ILE A 803 -22.34 -21.49 18.39
N TYR A 804 -22.24 -21.84 17.11
CA TYR A 804 -23.30 -22.48 16.34
C TYR A 804 -22.72 -23.64 15.54
N MET A 805 -23.47 -24.74 15.44
CA MET A 805 -23.02 -25.98 14.79
C MET A 805 -24.14 -26.60 13.94
N SER A 806 -23.76 -27.35 12.90
CA SER A 806 -24.70 -28.17 12.14
C SER A 806 -25.11 -29.44 12.91
N SER A 807 -26.25 -30.02 12.53
CA SER A 807 -26.62 -31.41 12.87
C SER A 807 -25.67 -32.44 12.24
N ASP A 808 -25.09 -32.12 11.08
CA ASP A 808 -24.52 -33.10 10.16
C ASP A 808 -23.05 -33.46 10.47
N ASN A 809 -22.68 -33.38 11.75
CA ASN A 809 -21.31 -33.54 12.22
C ASN A 809 -20.88 -35.02 12.30
N LYS A 810 -19.73 -35.34 11.71
CA LYS A 810 -19.17 -36.70 11.66
C LYS A 810 -18.25 -37.00 12.86
N TYR A 811 -18.80 -36.84 14.07
CA TYR A 811 -18.11 -37.21 15.30
C TYR A 811 -17.84 -38.72 15.38
N SER A 812 -16.84 -39.13 16.16
CA SER A 812 -16.67 -40.54 16.52
C SER A 812 -17.73 -41.01 17.52
N THR A 813 -17.89 -42.32 17.68
CA THR A 813 -18.75 -42.93 18.71
C THR A 813 -18.31 -42.67 20.16
N ARG A 814 -17.19 -41.97 20.36
CA ARG A 814 -16.62 -41.59 21.67
C ARG A 814 -16.69 -40.09 21.97
N VAL A 815 -17.42 -39.32 21.18
CA VAL A 815 -17.65 -37.88 21.43
C VAL A 815 -18.42 -37.67 22.74
N HIS A 816 -17.99 -36.70 23.52
CA HIS A 816 -18.66 -36.24 24.74
C HIS A 816 -18.55 -34.71 24.88
N GLY A 817 -19.00 -34.15 26.01
CA GLY A 817 -19.00 -32.71 26.30
C GLY A 817 -20.41 -32.17 26.54
N LEU A 818 -20.53 -30.90 26.97
CA LEU A 818 -21.83 -30.28 27.28
C LEU A 818 -22.82 -30.31 26.11
N ILE A 819 -22.33 -30.23 24.87
CA ILE A 819 -23.14 -30.42 23.66
C ILE A 819 -22.76 -31.69 22.89
N GLY A 820 -21.49 -32.13 22.97
CA GLY A 820 -21.02 -33.33 22.25
C GLY A 820 -21.76 -34.62 22.61
N GLN A 821 -22.25 -34.76 23.85
CA GLN A 821 -23.05 -35.91 24.28
C GLN A 821 -24.35 -36.11 23.46
N PHE A 822 -24.91 -35.05 22.88
CA PHE A 822 -26.15 -35.11 22.11
C PHE A 822 -25.95 -35.52 20.64
N ALA A 823 -24.71 -35.85 20.23
CA ALA A 823 -24.44 -36.54 18.97
C ALA A 823 -25.15 -37.89 18.87
N GLN A 824 -25.47 -38.52 20.02
CA GLN A 824 -26.44 -39.59 20.12
C GLN A 824 -27.73 -39.04 20.76
N GLU A 825 -28.73 -38.71 19.94
CA GLU A 825 -29.99 -38.14 20.44
C GLU A 825 -30.70 -39.12 21.40
N PRO A 826 -30.94 -38.73 22.67
CA PRO A 826 -31.59 -39.55 23.68
C PRO A 826 -33.10 -39.63 23.47
N GLU A 827 -33.75 -40.64 24.04
CA GLU A 827 -35.22 -40.68 24.10
C GLU A 827 -35.77 -39.59 25.03
N LEU A 828 -36.83 -38.93 24.56
CA LEU A 828 -37.43 -37.73 25.14
C LEU A 828 -38.95 -37.81 25.07
N LYS A 829 -39.62 -37.47 26.17
CA LYS A 829 -41.09 -37.34 26.25
C LYS A 829 -41.44 -36.07 27.02
N VAL A 830 -42.32 -35.23 26.49
CA VAL A 830 -42.82 -34.03 27.18
C VAL A 830 -44.31 -34.18 27.43
N TYR A 831 -44.75 -34.00 28.67
CA TYR A 831 -46.13 -34.18 29.09
C TYR A 831 -46.53 -33.19 30.21
N GLY A 832 -47.83 -33.10 30.47
CA GLY A 832 -48.39 -32.17 31.45
C GLY A 832 -48.17 -30.70 31.08
N VAL A 833 -48.39 -30.34 29.81
CA VAL A 833 -48.20 -28.95 29.34
C VAL A 833 -49.35 -28.06 29.85
N HIS A 834 -49.02 -27.09 30.70
CA HIS A 834 -49.95 -26.09 31.23
C HIS A 834 -49.44 -24.66 31.04
N GLU A 835 -50.21 -23.66 31.42
CA GLU A 835 -49.74 -22.27 31.48
C GLU A 835 -48.90 -22.08 32.75
N GLY A 836 -47.80 -21.33 32.63
CA GLY A 836 -46.89 -21.06 33.73
C GLY A 836 -47.17 -19.74 34.44
N ALA A 837 -46.29 -19.36 35.36
CA ALA A 837 -46.39 -18.07 36.07
C ALA A 837 -46.21 -16.83 35.16
N ASP A 838 -45.62 -17.03 33.97
CA ASP A 838 -45.59 -16.07 32.87
C ASP A 838 -46.52 -16.58 31.76
N PRO A 839 -47.65 -15.91 31.43
CA PRO A 839 -48.58 -16.37 30.40
C PRO A 839 -47.97 -16.55 29.00
N LYS A 840 -46.78 -15.98 28.73
CA LYS A 840 -46.05 -16.17 27.47
C LYS A 840 -45.19 -17.46 27.47
N LYS A 841 -45.12 -18.18 28.59
CA LYS A 841 -44.32 -19.40 28.78
C LYS A 841 -45.17 -20.54 29.31
N LYS A 842 -45.26 -21.63 28.54
CA LYS A 842 -45.94 -22.85 28.97
C LYS A 842 -45.00 -23.73 29.78
N GLU A 843 -45.45 -24.22 30.92
CA GLU A 843 -44.71 -25.13 31.80
C GLU A 843 -45.06 -26.59 31.46
N ALA A 844 -44.11 -27.50 31.60
CA ALA A 844 -44.31 -28.94 31.39
C ALA A 844 -43.26 -29.79 32.13
N THR A 845 -43.48 -31.10 32.18
CA THR A 845 -42.47 -32.08 32.58
C THR A 845 -41.86 -32.72 31.34
N MET A 846 -40.53 -32.69 31.25
CA MET A 846 -39.73 -33.43 30.27
C MET A 846 -39.11 -34.66 30.95
N GLU A 847 -39.28 -35.83 30.35
CA GLU A 847 -38.65 -37.08 30.77
C GLU A 847 -37.56 -37.45 29.77
N VAL A 848 -36.32 -37.60 30.26
CA VAL A 848 -35.10 -37.72 29.46
C VAL A 848 -34.05 -38.51 30.23
N LYS A 849 -33.41 -39.51 29.61
CA LYS A 849 -32.39 -40.36 30.24
C LYS A 849 -32.82 -40.96 31.61
N GLY A 850 -34.13 -41.17 31.81
CA GLY A 850 -34.72 -41.64 33.08
C GLY A 850 -34.99 -40.54 34.13
N ASN A 851 -34.51 -39.31 33.92
CA ASN A 851 -34.78 -38.16 34.78
C ASN A 851 -36.08 -37.46 34.40
N LYS A 852 -36.76 -36.85 35.38
CA LYS A 852 -37.89 -35.94 35.16
C LYS A 852 -37.47 -34.51 35.48
N VAL A 853 -37.65 -33.62 34.52
CA VAL A 853 -37.11 -32.26 34.51
C VAL A 853 -38.23 -31.27 34.21
N ALA A 854 -38.37 -30.23 35.04
CA ALA A 854 -39.33 -29.15 34.78
C ALA A 854 -38.80 -28.21 33.70
N VAL A 855 -39.63 -27.90 32.70
CA VAL A 855 -39.25 -27.10 31.52
C VAL A 855 -40.29 -26.02 31.22
N THR A 856 -39.83 -24.89 30.67
CA THR A 856 -40.69 -23.79 30.20
C THR A 856 -40.51 -23.57 28.71
N ARG A 857 -41.57 -23.38 27.93
CA ARG A 857 -41.47 -23.13 26.48
C ARG A 857 -41.51 -21.64 26.14
N GLY A 858 -40.54 -21.15 25.37
CA GLY A 858 -40.41 -19.73 25.05
C GLY A 858 -39.69 -19.47 23.73
N TRP A 859 -39.77 -18.23 23.25
CA TRP A 859 -39.03 -17.76 22.07
C TRP A 859 -37.61 -17.33 22.45
N GLN A 860 -36.63 -17.68 21.61
CA GLN A 860 -35.21 -17.34 21.72
C GLN A 860 -34.63 -16.99 20.35
N LYS A 861 -33.50 -16.26 20.29
CA LYS A 861 -32.86 -15.90 19.00
C LYS A 861 -31.82 -16.92 18.52
N ASP A 862 -31.95 -17.33 17.27
CA ASP A 862 -30.98 -18.12 16.52
C ASP A 862 -30.43 -17.31 15.33
N TYR A 863 -29.13 -17.01 15.38
CA TYR A 863 -28.44 -16.19 14.38
C TYR A 863 -27.82 -17.02 13.22
N ARG A 864 -28.07 -18.34 13.16
CA ARG A 864 -27.62 -19.21 12.05
C ARG A 864 -28.18 -18.79 10.69
N ARG A 865 -29.43 -18.28 10.65
CA ARG A 865 -30.13 -17.90 9.41
C ARG A 865 -30.10 -16.40 9.12
N ASP A 866 -30.44 -15.55 10.09
CA ASP A 866 -30.29 -14.09 9.98
C ASP A 866 -29.25 -13.59 11.00
N LYS A 867 -28.08 -13.20 10.49
CA LYS A 867 -26.92 -12.74 11.27
C LYS A 867 -27.02 -11.27 11.74
N LYS A 868 -28.07 -10.52 11.35
CA LYS A 868 -28.30 -9.12 11.76
C LYS A 868 -29.52 -8.93 12.66
N ARG A 869 -30.56 -9.77 12.54
CA ARG A 869 -31.81 -9.67 13.33
C ARG A 869 -32.12 -10.88 14.21
N GLY A 870 -31.51 -12.03 13.93
CA GLY A 870 -31.81 -13.32 14.57
C GLY A 870 -33.19 -13.86 14.16
N SER A 871 -33.26 -15.15 13.84
CA SER A 871 -34.51 -15.88 13.65
C SER A 871 -35.07 -16.31 15.00
N ASP A 872 -36.39 -16.21 15.19
CA ASP A 872 -37.04 -16.64 16.43
C ASP A 872 -37.30 -18.15 16.45
N VAL A 873 -36.86 -18.84 17.50
CA VAL A 873 -36.98 -20.29 17.72
C VAL A 873 -37.79 -20.56 18.99
N TYR A 874 -38.74 -21.50 18.95
CA TYR A 874 -39.70 -21.74 20.03
C TYR A 874 -39.39 -23.03 20.82
N CYS A 875 -38.30 -22.98 21.59
CA CYS A 875 -37.69 -24.11 22.28
C CYS A 875 -38.25 -24.38 23.69
N TRP A 876 -37.99 -25.60 24.19
CA TRP A 876 -38.15 -25.96 25.59
C TRP A 876 -36.89 -25.57 26.38
N PHE A 877 -37.03 -24.66 27.33
CA PHE A 877 -35.95 -24.19 28.19
C PHE A 877 -35.81 -25.08 29.43
N ILE A 878 -34.58 -25.53 29.70
CA ILE A 878 -34.21 -26.37 30.85
C ILE A 878 -33.49 -25.52 31.89
N HIS A 879 -34.02 -25.54 33.11
CA HIS A 879 -33.53 -24.76 34.25
C HIS A 879 -32.36 -25.44 34.99
N ASN A 880 -31.82 -24.79 36.03
CA ASN A 880 -30.82 -25.36 36.94
C ASN A 880 -29.56 -25.89 36.24
N SER A 881 -28.98 -25.11 35.32
CA SER A 881 -27.77 -25.46 34.56
C SER A 881 -27.84 -26.83 33.85
N GLY A 882 -28.98 -27.16 33.24
CA GLY A 882 -29.16 -28.40 32.48
C GLY A 882 -29.28 -29.68 33.33
N LYS A 883 -29.36 -29.58 34.66
CA LYS A 883 -29.37 -30.72 35.59
C LYS A 883 -30.46 -31.75 35.23
N GLY A 884 -30.05 -33.00 35.02
CA GLY A 884 -30.93 -34.12 34.65
C GLY A 884 -31.11 -34.30 33.13
N PHE A 885 -30.74 -33.31 32.32
CA PHE A 885 -30.69 -33.41 30.86
C PHE A 885 -29.27 -33.67 30.35
N ILE A 886 -28.29 -32.92 30.88
CA ILE A 886 -26.87 -33.23 30.68
C ILE A 886 -26.43 -34.38 31.59
N ASP A 887 -25.46 -35.18 31.13
CA ASP A 887 -24.89 -36.26 31.94
C ASP A 887 -24.08 -35.71 33.11
N GLY A 888 -24.41 -36.14 34.33
CA GLY A 888 -23.76 -35.69 35.57
C GLY A 888 -24.15 -34.26 35.99
N SER A 889 -23.13 -33.43 36.23
CA SER A 889 -23.26 -32.02 36.64
C SER A 889 -22.41 -31.16 35.71
N TYR A 890 -22.82 -29.92 35.44
CA TYR A 890 -22.04 -28.99 34.61
C TYR A 890 -20.61 -28.79 35.15
N THR A 891 -20.41 -28.95 36.46
CA THR A 891 -19.11 -28.86 37.14
C THR A 891 -18.12 -29.91 36.65
N SER A 892 -18.59 -31.08 36.19
CA SER A 892 -17.76 -32.15 35.61
C SER A 892 -17.18 -31.79 34.24
N TYR A 893 -17.64 -30.70 33.61
CA TYR A 893 -17.17 -30.20 32.32
C TYR A 893 -16.28 -28.96 32.46
N ILE A 894 -15.91 -28.57 33.68
CA ILE A 894 -14.98 -27.45 33.91
C ILE A 894 -13.55 -27.94 33.71
N LEU A 895 -12.79 -27.23 32.85
CA LEU A 895 -11.40 -27.56 32.51
C LEU A 895 -10.41 -26.54 33.08
N PRO A 896 -9.14 -26.94 33.33
CA PRO A 896 -8.10 -26.02 33.80
C PRO A 896 -7.49 -25.15 32.68
N GLN A 897 -7.53 -25.61 31.43
CA GLN A 897 -6.87 -24.96 30.28
C GLN A 897 -7.72 -25.08 29.00
N LEU A 898 -7.50 -24.18 28.04
CA LEU A 898 -8.33 -24.01 26.83
C LEU A 898 -8.12 -25.09 25.75
N ASP A 899 -7.03 -25.82 25.81
CA ASP A 899 -6.62 -26.93 24.93
C ASP A 899 -6.88 -28.32 25.54
N SER A 900 -7.30 -28.37 26.82
CA SER A 900 -7.57 -29.62 27.52
C SER A 900 -8.69 -30.44 26.88
N PHE A 901 -8.56 -31.76 26.93
CA PHE A 901 -9.62 -32.71 26.62
C PHE A 901 -10.40 -33.05 27.89
N LEU A 902 -11.69 -33.37 27.74
CA LEU A 902 -12.50 -33.90 28.82
C LEU A 902 -11.99 -35.31 29.19
N THR A 903 -11.65 -35.52 30.46
CA THR A 903 -11.41 -36.85 31.03
C THR A 903 -12.73 -37.64 31.06
N ALA A 904 -12.66 -38.98 31.03
CA ALA A 904 -13.87 -39.80 31.11
C ALA A 904 -14.70 -39.46 32.38
N ILE A 905 -16.02 -39.38 32.19
CA ILE A 905 -17.04 -39.11 33.22
C ILE A 905 -17.72 -40.43 33.59
#